data_AF-A0AA40SQK1-F1
#
_entry.id   AF-A0AA40SQK1-F1
#
_cell.length_a   1.000
_cell.length_b   1.000
_cell.length_c   1.000
_cell.angle_alpha   90.00
_cell.angle_beta   90.00
_cell.angle_gamma   90.00
#
_symmetry.space_group_name_H-M   'P 1'
#
loop_
_entity.id
_entity.type
_entity.pdbx_description
1 polymer ?
#
loop_
_entity_poly.entity_id
_entity_poly.type
_entity_poly.pdbx_seq_one_letter_code
_entity_poly.pdbx_strand_id
1 'polypeptide(L)'
;MTYETPESFERRLHAANGMQPNERALVLLWRADPARQERAVERFGGLTPGHFAAQRSRLPCHEDGDACEKCVTGVDERYACVRCTAGANARQYAHDGPRVCRRHRRWTGPGPVDTQIQVAHAVMKADARYRALRRLGRVDANRLTELEDMLDRWAAAELGAPLAAPARFTLAVRIAQMLAATTPSRGTVSDQYTTLDALLRGIVGGPCTVLADAVWVLRRPVPEGAPRGIHDFALTPSSDGVDATEHLGQRRTCTYPRGVHLHESQYLSSTGRTGRTRTTGHHVVDYACSKGHRFATPMSKLARAGSSDGCAVCSKRIVISGINSLADTHPPIAAQWHPTANGELSATQVAGGSGTPVTWLCDAGHTFVCTPNQRTTTGGVTCGYCSNQRADPAINALSLTHPHIAAHWHPTRNGTLTAHDVVAGSSRRAWWVCPEGHELERAVGKRVKSGVCTVCTGRTLTDASSLAARHPEVAGRWHSARNGGLTPDKVGPRSAAPVWWVCDKGHEFRSKIRTQAEGGECLICSGQAVDTANSIRTLRPDRLAEFHPTRNGDCTPDNTAATSRRKLWWRCAQQHEWNGHISAVRRGTACPYCRRRKLLSGFNDLATVHPELVREWHPTNNGTLTPSQVLATSFARLWWLCTCGLSYVTTQGRRQRVTVACPSCSRKKG
;
A
#
# COMPACT_ATOMS: atom_id res chain seq x y z
N MET A 1 23.58 26.54 8.45
CA MET A 1 23.54 25.40 9.40
C MET A 1 23.89 24.16 8.62
N THR A 2 24.68 23.24 9.19
CA THR A 2 25.02 21.98 8.51
C THR A 2 24.06 20.88 8.95
N TYR A 3 23.65 20.01 8.03
CA TYR A 3 22.84 18.81 8.28
C TYR A 3 21.40 19.07 8.74
N GLU A 4 20.76 20.17 8.34
CA GLU A 4 19.33 20.41 8.66
C GLU A 4 18.42 19.64 7.69
N THR A 5 17.31 19.11 8.20
CA THR A 5 16.31 18.41 7.36
C THR A 5 15.45 19.39 6.53
N PRO A 6 15.02 19.02 5.31
CA PRO A 6 14.13 19.85 4.48
C PRO A 6 12.86 20.28 5.22
N GLU A 7 12.25 19.38 5.99
CA GLU A 7 11.02 19.62 6.75
C GLU A 7 11.25 20.58 7.92
N SER A 8 12.43 20.51 8.56
CA SER A 8 12.83 21.48 9.57
C SER A 8 13.00 22.87 8.96
N PHE A 9 13.72 22.96 7.85
CA PHE A 9 14.00 24.22 7.18
C PHE A 9 12.70 24.85 6.63
N GLU A 10 11.82 24.06 6.02
CA GLU A 10 10.49 24.48 5.56
C GLU A 10 9.71 25.14 6.70
N ARG A 11 9.61 24.47 7.86
CA ARG A 11 8.90 25.00 9.03
C ARG A 11 9.49 26.32 9.52
N ARG A 12 10.82 26.47 9.52
CA ARG A 12 11.46 27.74 9.90
C ARG A 12 11.16 28.85 8.90
N LEU A 13 11.16 28.53 7.61
CA LEU A 13 10.85 29.50 6.56
C LEU A 13 9.38 29.97 6.65
N HIS A 14 8.46 29.07 6.97
CA HIS A 14 7.07 29.42 7.29
C HIS A 14 6.97 30.31 8.53
N ALA A 15 7.64 29.94 9.63
CA ALA A 15 7.60 30.71 10.88
C ALA A 15 8.21 32.12 10.74
N ALA A 16 9.20 32.29 9.87
CA ALA A 16 9.81 33.58 9.55
C ALA A 16 9.00 34.39 8.51
N ASN A 17 7.86 33.89 8.03
CA ASN A 17 7.11 34.45 6.90
C ASN A 17 7.95 34.66 5.63
N GLY A 18 8.98 33.83 5.43
CA GLY A 18 9.89 33.95 4.28
C GLY A 18 9.34 33.38 2.97
N MET A 19 8.22 32.64 3.01
CA MET A 19 7.50 32.15 1.81
C MET A 19 6.19 32.91 1.60
N GLN A 20 5.94 33.31 0.35
CA GLN A 20 4.68 33.86 -0.13
C GLN A 20 3.56 32.79 -0.17
N PRO A 21 2.27 33.17 -0.06
CA PRO A 21 1.17 32.19 0.00
C PRO A 21 1.12 31.19 -1.17
N ASN A 22 1.44 31.64 -2.38
CA ASN A 22 1.53 30.81 -3.58
C ASN A 22 2.71 29.83 -3.52
N GLU A 23 3.85 30.24 -2.96
CA GLU A 23 5.03 29.37 -2.75
C GLU A 23 4.73 28.28 -1.72
N ARG A 24 4.03 28.64 -0.64
CA ARG A 24 3.57 27.68 0.38
C ARG A 24 2.62 26.64 -0.23
N ALA A 25 1.66 27.08 -1.05
CA ALA A 25 0.75 26.19 -1.76
C ALA A 25 1.50 25.22 -2.68
N LEU A 26 2.53 25.69 -3.35
CA LEU A 26 3.34 24.89 -4.28
C LEU A 26 4.19 23.83 -3.55
N VAL A 27 4.80 24.18 -2.42
CA VAL A 27 5.49 23.22 -1.54
C VAL A 27 4.52 22.18 -0.98
N LEU A 28 3.33 22.59 -0.54
CA LEU A 28 2.28 21.70 -0.04
C LEU A 28 1.78 20.71 -1.12
N LEU A 29 1.57 21.18 -2.34
CA LEU A 29 1.18 20.35 -3.48
C LEU A 29 2.22 19.28 -3.80
N TRP A 30 3.50 19.53 -3.51
CA TRP A 30 4.59 18.63 -3.83
C TRP A 30 5.02 17.74 -2.66
N ARG A 31 4.34 17.78 -1.51
CA ARG A 31 4.63 16.90 -0.35
C ARG A 31 4.55 15.40 -0.65
N ALA A 32 3.83 15.01 -1.70
CA ALA A 32 3.75 13.62 -2.14
C ALA A 32 5.01 13.15 -2.90
N ASP A 33 5.90 14.06 -3.33
CA ASP A 33 7.16 13.76 -3.99
C ASP A 33 8.32 14.46 -3.24
N PRO A 34 9.04 13.75 -2.36
CA PRO A 34 10.09 14.32 -1.52
C PRO A 34 11.19 15.05 -2.30
N ALA A 35 11.52 14.56 -3.50
CA ALA A 35 12.55 15.19 -4.34
C ALA A 35 12.06 16.52 -4.95
N ARG A 36 10.77 16.63 -5.27
CA ARG A 36 10.17 17.91 -5.71
C ARG A 36 10.00 18.88 -4.55
N GLN A 37 9.55 18.40 -3.39
CA GLN A 37 9.44 19.21 -2.19
C GLN A 37 10.80 19.80 -1.81
N GLU A 38 11.86 19.00 -1.79
CA GLU A 38 13.22 19.43 -1.48
C GLU A 38 13.69 20.55 -2.42
N ARG A 39 13.58 20.35 -3.74
CA ARG A 39 13.97 21.37 -4.73
C ARG A 39 13.17 22.67 -4.59
N ALA A 40 11.89 22.60 -4.23
CA ALA A 40 11.07 23.78 -3.98
C ALA A 40 11.53 24.52 -2.73
N VAL A 41 11.74 23.80 -1.62
CA VAL A 41 12.23 24.38 -0.36
C VAL A 41 13.61 25.00 -0.54
N GLU A 42 14.50 24.39 -1.32
CA GLU A 42 15.79 24.98 -1.67
C GLU A 42 15.64 26.29 -2.46
N ARG A 43 14.81 26.27 -3.52
CA ARG A 43 14.57 27.43 -4.38
C ARG A 43 13.99 28.61 -3.60
N PHE A 44 12.90 28.39 -2.87
CA PHE A 44 12.23 29.46 -2.13
C PHE A 44 12.99 29.86 -0.85
N GLY A 45 13.80 28.95 -0.33
CA GLY A 45 14.69 29.19 0.80
C GLY A 45 15.98 29.93 0.49
N GLY A 46 16.25 30.24 -0.79
CA GLY A 46 17.51 30.85 -1.22
C GLY A 46 18.72 29.93 -1.04
N LEU A 47 18.51 28.61 -1.02
CA LEU A 47 19.59 27.62 -0.97
C LEU A 47 20.03 27.24 -2.38
N THR A 48 21.31 26.87 -2.52
CA THR A 48 21.83 26.33 -3.77
C THR A 48 21.13 25.01 -4.13
N PRO A 49 20.76 24.76 -5.39
CA PRO A 49 20.17 23.48 -5.79
C PRO A 49 21.02 22.28 -5.37
N GLY A 50 20.39 21.26 -4.77
CA GLY A 50 21.08 20.08 -4.24
C GLY A 50 21.78 20.29 -2.89
N HIS A 51 21.46 21.37 -2.17
CA HIS A 51 21.97 21.64 -0.84
C HIS A 51 21.72 20.49 0.13
N PHE A 52 20.49 19.98 0.21
CA PHE A 52 20.16 18.90 1.15
C PHE A 52 20.73 17.55 0.68
N ALA A 53 20.73 17.30 -0.63
CA ALA A 53 21.42 16.15 -1.21
C ALA A 53 22.93 16.14 -0.88
N ALA A 54 23.60 17.30 -0.96
CA ALA A 54 25.00 17.46 -0.60
C ALA A 54 25.26 17.30 0.91
N GLN A 55 24.26 17.57 1.76
CA GLN A 55 24.37 17.29 3.19
C GLN A 55 24.23 15.79 3.48
N ARG A 56 23.31 15.10 2.79
CA ARG A 56 23.14 13.64 2.91
C ARG A 56 24.34 12.86 2.39
N SER A 57 24.94 13.28 1.27
CA SER A 57 26.14 12.61 0.72
C SER A 57 27.39 12.75 1.61
N ARG A 58 27.37 13.68 2.57
CA ARG A 58 28.42 13.82 3.60
C ARG A 58 28.16 12.96 4.83
N LEU A 59 27.00 12.29 4.92
CA LEU A 59 26.74 11.31 5.95
C LEU A 59 27.50 10.01 5.62
N PRO A 60 28.08 9.34 6.61
CA PRO A 60 28.66 8.00 6.43
C PRO A 60 27.61 7.02 5.86
N CYS A 61 27.96 6.30 4.79
CA CYS A 61 27.14 5.24 4.21
C CYS A 61 27.65 3.85 4.62
N HIS A 62 26.78 2.84 4.53
CA HIS A 62 27.15 1.43 4.61
C HIS A 62 27.97 0.96 3.39
N GLU A 63 28.55 -0.24 3.46
CA GLU A 63 29.27 -0.87 2.32
C GLU A 63 28.37 -1.09 1.09
N ASP A 64 27.06 -1.20 1.27
CA ASP A 64 26.04 -1.29 0.21
C ASP A 64 25.59 0.09 -0.34
N GLY A 65 26.15 1.18 0.19
CA GLY A 65 25.88 2.55 -0.26
C GLY A 65 24.67 3.21 0.41
N ASP A 66 23.93 2.51 1.27
CA ASP A 66 22.74 3.04 1.93
C ASP A 66 23.10 3.93 3.14
N ALA A 67 22.42 5.06 3.25
CA ALA A 67 22.48 5.95 4.42
C ALA A 67 21.39 5.51 5.42
N CYS A 68 21.78 4.73 6.44
CA CYS A 68 20.84 4.30 7.48
C CYS A 68 20.71 5.36 8.59
N GLU A 69 19.48 5.79 8.87
CA GLU A 69 19.13 6.75 9.92
C GLU A 69 19.55 6.26 11.33
N LYS A 70 19.68 4.94 11.52
CA LYS A 70 20.00 4.30 12.81
C LYS A 70 21.46 3.88 12.96
N CYS A 71 22.12 3.45 11.88
CA CYS A 71 23.42 2.77 11.99
C CYS A 71 24.63 3.71 12.15
N VAL A 72 24.51 4.99 11.84
CA VAL A 72 25.68 5.90 11.89
C VAL A 72 26.00 6.37 13.31
N THR A 73 25.05 6.30 14.25
CA THR A 73 25.25 6.89 15.59
C THR A 73 24.38 6.35 16.74
N GLY A 74 23.40 5.48 16.49
CA GLY A 74 22.48 5.02 17.54
C GLY A 74 21.66 6.15 18.18
N VAL A 75 21.33 7.21 17.42
CA VAL A 75 20.54 8.35 17.91
C VAL A 75 19.29 8.55 17.08
N ASP A 76 18.14 8.54 17.75
CA ASP A 76 16.86 8.73 17.10
C ASP A 76 16.54 10.21 16.84
N GLU A 77 17.03 11.15 17.65
CA GLU A 77 16.72 12.59 17.52
C GLU A 77 17.92 13.52 17.79
N ARG A 78 18.06 14.57 16.97
CA ARG A 78 19.08 15.63 17.12
C ARG A 78 18.62 16.98 16.57
N TYR A 79 18.98 18.04 17.28
CA TYR A 79 18.61 19.41 16.92
C TYR A 79 19.81 20.37 16.95
N ALA A 80 19.82 21.36 16.06
CA ALA A 80 20.77 22.45 16.13
C ALA A 80 20.53 23.32 17.37
N CYS A 81 21.55 24.06 17.80
CA CYS A 81 21.44 24.91 18.98
C CYS A 81 20.31 25.94 18.83
N VAL A 82 19.35 25.91 19.76
CA VAL A 82 18.19 26.83 19.76
C VAL A 82 18.61 28.31 19.76
N ARG A 83 19.75 28.63 20.38
CA ARG A 83 20.29 30.01 20.37
C ARG A 83 20.92 30.39 19.02
N CYS A 84 21.51 29.44 18.29
CA CYS A 84 21.99 29.69 16.92
C CYS A 84 20.85 29.84 15.92
N THR A 85 19.69 29.27 16.21
CA THR A 85 18.50 29.29 15.36
C THR A 85 17.50 30.37 15.78
N ALA A 86 17.91 31.31 16.65
CA ALA A 86 17.06 32.38 17.17
C ALA A 86 15.74 31.88 17.79
N GLY A 87 15.77 30.74 18.49
CA GLY A 87 14.60 30.15 19.15
C GLY A 87 13.93 29.01 18.37
N ALA A 88 14.32 28.77 17.12
CA ALA A 88 13.66 27.77 16.28
C ALA A 88 14.18 26.33 16.52
N ASN A 89 13.25 25.37 16.49
CA ASN A 89 13.56 23.95 16.66
C ASN A 89 14.07 23.33 15.34
N ALA A 90 15.35 23.52 15.05
CA ALA A 90 15.94 23.05 13.80
C ALA A 90 16.41 21.59 13.91
N ARG A 91 15.63 20.62 13.41
CA ARG A 91 15.98 19.19 13.41
C ARG A 91 17.06 18.90 12.38
N GLN A 92 18.09 18.18 12.81
CA GLN A 92 19.21 17.76 11.97
C GLN A 92 19.10 16.28 11.59
N TYR A 93 19.67 15.91 10.43
CA TYR A 93 19.90 14.50 10.08
C TYR A 93 20.73 13.83 11.18
N ALA A 94 20.50 12.52 11.41
CA ALA A 94 21.34 11.73 12.31
C ALA A 94 22.79 11.72 11.78
N HIS A 95 23.71 12.25 12.57
CA HIS A 95 25.13 12.32 12.23
C HIS A 95 25.98 12.42 13.50
N ASP A 96 27.24 11.97 13.44
CA ASP A 96 28.18 12.12 14.56
C ASP A 96 28.93 13.46 14.48
N GLY A 97 28.25 14.53 14.88
CA GLY A 97 28.79 15.88 14.97
C GLY A 97 29.00 16.36 16.41
N PRO A 98 29.47 17.60 16.63
CA PRO A 98 29.75 18.15 17.96
C PRO A 98 28.57 18.04 18.93
N ARG A 99 28.80 17.49 20.13
CA ARG A 99 27.77 17.31 21.17
C ARG A 99 27.48 18.60 21.94
N VAL A 100 28.29 19.65 21.70
CA VAL A 100 28.14 20.96 22.34
C VAL A 100 28.23 22.09 21.31
N CYS A 101 27.32 23.06 21.40
CA CYS A 101 27.43 24.32 20.69
C CYS A 101 28.50 25.21 21.34
N ARG A 102 29.64 25.41 20.66
CA ARG A 102 30.75 26.23 21.18
C ARG A 102 30.40 27.70 21.35
N ARG A 103 29.54 28.26 20.49
CA ARG A 103 29.13 29.67 20.52
C ARG A 103 28.30 30.00 21.76
N HIS A 104 27.38 29.10 22.14
CA HIS A 104 26.43 29.35 23.24
C HIS A 104 26.70 28.50 24.48
N ARG A 105 27.69 27.60 24.45
CA ARG A 105 28.03 26.64 25.51
C ARG A 105 26.79 25.85 25.98
N ARG A 106 26.07 25.26 25.03
CA ARG A 106 24.86 24.46 25.28
C ARG A 106 25.02 23.05 24.74
N TRP A 107 24.41 22.09 25.44
CA TRP A 107 24.27 20.73 24.96
C TRP A 107 23.49 20.71 23.64
N THR A 108 24.01 20.01 22.64
CA THR A 108 23.37 19.76 21.33
C THR A 108 23.63 18.33 20.88
N GLY A 109 23.80 17.44 21.85
CA GLY A 109 23.98 16.02 21.63
C GLY A 109 22.67 15.32 21.26
N PRO A 110 22.68 13.98 21.30
CA PRO A 110 21.50 13.13 21.25
C PRO A 110 20.34 13.65 22.10
N GLY A 111 19.14 13.64 21.54
CA GLY A 111 17.90 13.85 22.28
C GLY A 111 17.06 15.07 21.84
N PRO A 112 15.90 15.24 22.47
CA PRO A 112 14.95 16.29 22.16
C PRO A 112 15.48 17.69 22.53
N VAL A 113 14.84 18.74 21.99
CA VAL A 113 15.28 20.14 22.12
C VAL A 113 15.36 20.62 23.58
N ASP A 114 14.48 20.12 24.43
CA ASP A 114 14.41 20.43 25.87
C ASP A 114 15.66 19.96 26.65
N THR A 115 16.39 18.97 26.14
CA THR A 115 17.67 18.53 26.70
C THR A 115 18.82 19.52 26.46
N GLN A 116 18.63 20.55 25.61
CA GLN A 116 19.65 21.55 25.34
C GLN A 116 19.84 22.50 26.53
N ILE A 117 20.62 22.08 27.53
CA ILE A 117 20.93 22.87 28.71
C ILE A 117 22.25 23.64 28.56
N GLN A 118 22.45 24.66 29.40
CA GLN A 118 23.76 25.30 29.55
C GLN A 118 24.76 24.29 30.10
N VAL A 119 25.94 24.16 29.47
CA VAL A 119 26.95 23.19 29.90
C VAL A 119 28.18 23.85 30.50
N ALA A 120 28.77 23.18 31.49
CA ALA A 120 30.02 23.59 32.09
C ALA A 120 31.20 23.43 31.11
N HIS A 121 32.31 24.11 31.41
CA HIS A 121 33.53 24.05 30.60
C HIS A 121 34.09 22.62 30.48
N ALA A 122 33.87 21.76 31.49
CA ALA A 122 34.27 20.35 31.46
C ALA A 122 33.63 19.57 30.29
N VAL A 123 32.34 19.81 30.00
CA VAL A 123 31.63 19.15 28.89
C VAL A 123 32.15 19.66 27.54
N MET A 124 32.48 20.95 27.44
CA MET A 124 33.13 21.50 26.25
C MET A 124 34.51 20.87 25.99
N LYS A 125 35.29 20.65 27.05
CA LYS A 125 36.58 19.97 26.99
C LYS A 125 36.41 18.51 26.57
N ALA A 126 35.37 17.83 27.08
CA ALA A 126 35.02 16.48 26.65
C ALA A 126 34.66 16.42 25.16
N ASP A 127 33.84 17.35 24.65
CA ASP A 127 33.52 17.41 23.21
C ASP A 127 34.77 17.61 22.34
N ALA A 128 35.65 18.52 22.74
CA ALA A 128 36.92 18.72 22.04
C ALA A 128 37.80 17.47 22.06
N ARG A 129 37.82 16.76 23.20
CA ARG A 129 38.60 15.53 23.37
C ARG A 129 38.04 14.37 22.57
N TYR A 130 36.73 14.18 22.55
CA TYR A 130 36.05 13.19 21.72
C TYR A 130 36.39 13.39 20.25
N ARG A 131 36.27 14.63 19.75
CA ARG A 131 36.63 14.95 18.36
C ARG A 131 38.10 14.68 18.05
N ALA A 132 39.00 14.91 19.01
CA ALA A 132 40.42 14.58 18.85
C ALA A 132 40.64 13.05 18.77
N LEU A 133 40.03 12.27 19.69
CA LEU A 133 40.11 10.81 19.69
C LEU A 133 39.56 10.23 18.38
N ARG A 134 38.44 10.76 17.88
CA ARG A 134 37.85 10.38 16.59
C ARG A 134 38.78 10.64 15.39
N ARG A 135 39.41 11.82 15.33
CA ARG A 135 40.37 12.14 14.25
C ARG A 135 41.59 11.22 14.26
N LEU A 136 42.00 10.77 15.45
CA LEU A 136 43.11 9.84 15.63
C LEU A 136 42.69 8.37 15.45
N GLY A 137 41.42 8.09 15.11
CA GLY A 137 40.89 6.73 14.96
C GLY A 137 40.93 5.91 16.26
N ARG A 138 40.83 6.58 17.42
CA ARG A 138 40.94 5.93 18.75
C ARG A 138 39.60 5.58 19.37
N VAL A 139 38.50 6.12 18.84
CA VAL A 139 37.13 5.83 19.23
C VAL A 139 36.23 6.19 18.05
N ASP A 140 35.13 5.46 17.88
CA ASP A 140 34.06 5.80 16.95
C ASP A 140 32.76 6.13 17.70
N ALA A 141 31.72 6.52 16.96
CA ALA A 141 30.43 6.90 17.54
C ALA A 141 29.72 5.73 18.23
N ASN A 142 29.81 4.52 17.67
CA ASN A 142 29.15 3.33 18.21
C ASN A 142 29.77 2.92 19.56
N ARG A 143 31.11 2.93 19.64
CA ARG A 143 31.84 2.64 20.87
C ARG A 143 31.58 3.67 21.95
N LEU A 144 31.39 4.94 21.57
CA LEU A 144 30.96 5.95 22.53
C LEU A 144 29.55 5.67 23.04
N THR A 145 28.60 5.32 22.16
CA THR A 145 27.22 4.97 22.54
C THR A 145 27.18 3.77 23.48
N GLU A 146 27.92 2.70 23.18
CA GLU A 146 28.00 1.54 24.09
C GLU A 146 28.54 1.92 25.47
N LEU A 147 29.53 2.81 25.55
CA LEU A 147 30.04 3.33 26.83
C LEU A 147 28.99 4.16 27.57
N GLU A 148 28.20 4.97 26.86
CA GLU A 148 27.07 5.71 27.45
C GLU A 148 26.00 4.75 28.00
N ASP A 149 25.65 3.68 27.27
CA ASP A 149 24.70 2.66 27.72
C ASP A 149 25.21 1.87 28.94
N MET A 150 26.51 1.59 28.99
CA MET A 150 27.15 0.98 30.16
C MET A 150 27.08 1.89 31.38
N LEU A 151 27.30 3.20 31.19
CA LEU A 151 27.19 4.19 32.25
C LEU A 151 25.75 4.36 32.74
N ASP A 152 24.74 4.29 31.87
CA ASP A 152 23.34 4.32 32.27
C ASP A 152 22.97 3.09 33.11
N ARG A 153 23.43 1.90 32.71
CA ARG A 153 23.22 0.65 33.48
C ARG A 153 23.88 0.70 34.85
N TRP A 154 25.12 1.19 34.91
CA TRP A 154 25.82 1.40 36.17
C TRP A 154 25.10 2.43 37.06
N ALA A 155 24.70 3.58 36.51
CA ALA A 155 24.01 4.61 37.27
C ALA A 155 22.65 4.14 37.80
N ALA A 156 21.90 3.36 37.00
CA ALA A 156 20.67 2.74 37.47
C ALA A 156 20.91 1.72 38.61
N ALA A 157 21.97 0.91 38.50
CA ALA A 157 22.27 -0.14 39.48
C ALA A 157 22.85 0.42 40.79
N GLU A 158 23.73 1.42 40.72
CA GLU A 158 24.54 1.86 41.86
C GLU A 158 24.20 3.27 42.35
N LEU A 159 23.60 4.13 41.51
CA LEU A 159 23.15 5.48 41.89
C LEU A 159 21.61 5.59 42.00
N GLY A 160 20.86 4.58 41.55
CA GLY A 160 19.39 4.55 41.58
C GLY A 160 18.70 5.48 40.58
N ALA A 161 19.44 6.20 39.73
CA ALA A 161 18.89 7.12 38.74
C ALA A 161 19.85 7.26 37.53
N PRO A 162 19.33 7.54 36.31
CA PRO A 162 20.16 7.73 35.13
C PRO A 162 20.93 9.05 35.19
N LEU A 163 22.08 9.08 34.51
CA LEU A 163 22.90 10.28 34.40
C LEU A 163 22.28 11.27 33.40
N ALA A 164 22.36 12.57 33.72
CA ALA A 164 22.06 13.60 32.73
C ALA A 164 23.00 13.48 31.52
N ALA A 165 22.48 13.68 30.31
CA ALA A 165 23.22 13.43 29.07
C ALA A 165 24.62 14.11 28.99
N PRO A 166 24.80 15.39 29.40
CA PRO A 166 26.13 15.99 29.40
C PRO A 166 27.13 15.34 30.38
N ALA A 167 26.64 14.86 31.53
CA ALA A 167 27.47 14.19 32.53
C ALA A 167 27.87 12.79 32.04
N ARG A 168 26.89 12.05 31.50
CA ARG A 168 27.11 10.73 30.87
C ARG A 168 28.15 10.79 29.76
N PHE A 169 27.99 11.71 28.81
CA PHE A 169 28.94 11.93 27.73
C PHE A 169 30.34 12.29 28.25
N THR A 170 30.42 13.15 29.26
CA THR A 170 31.71 13.54 29.85
C THR A 170 32.44 12.34 30.46
N LEU A 171 31.72 11.46 31.16
CA LEU A 171 32.28 10.22 31.71
C LEU A 171 32.66 9.25 30.60
N ALA A 172 31.81 9.06 29.59
CA ALA A 172 32.08 8.17 28.45
C ALA A 172 33.35 8.58 27.71
N VAL A 173 33.55 9.88 27.47
CA VAL A 173 34.77 10.41 26.83
C VAL A 173 36.01 10.22 27.71
N ARG A 174 35.90 10.37 29.04
CA ARG A 174 37.01 10.11 29.97
C ARG A 174 37.40 8.64 29.97
N ILE A 175 36.42 7.73 29.94
CA ILE A 175 36.66 6.29 29.84
C ILE A 175 37.29 5.94 28.50
N ALA A 176 36.73 6.43 27.38
CA ALA A 176 37.29 6.22 26.04
C ALA A 176 38.73 6.75 25.94
N GLN A 177 39.01 7.93 26.52
CA GLN A 177 40.36 8.46 26.61
C GLN A 177 41.28 7.55 27.42
N MET A 178 40.83 7.07 28.58
CA MET A 178 41.61 6.16 29.42
C MET A 178 41.91 4.89 28.65
N LEU A 179 40.91 4.24 28.06
CA LEU A 179 41.10 3.01 27.27
C LEU A 179 42.02 3.23 26.06
N ALA A 180 41.95 4.39 25.41
CA ALA A 180 42.82 4.74 24.29
C ALA A 180 44.27 5.05 24.72
N ALA A 181 44.46 5.59 25.92
CA ALA A 181 45.76 5.97 26.48
C ALA A 181 46.44 4.84 27.26
N THR A 182 45.67 3.86 27.73
CA THR A 182 46.20 2.73 28.50
C THR A 182 47.14 1.94 27.61
N THR A 183 48.43 2.08 27.88
CA THR A 183 49.44 1.20 27.30
C THR A 183 49.22 -0.18 27.91
N PRO A 184 49.27 -1.26 27.11
CA PRO A 184 49.05 -2.58 27.66
C PRO A 184 50.10 -2.86 28.75
N SER A 185 49.67 -3.10 29.99
CA SER A 185 50.59 -3.43 31.08
C SER A 185 51.08 -4.87 30.91
N ARG A 186 52.38 -5.09 31.12
CA ARG A 186 52.94 -6.44 31.30
C ARG A 186 52.58 -6.88 32.70
N GLY A 187 51.62 -7.80 32.81
CA GLY A 187 51.09 -8.31 34.07
C GLY A 187 49.94 -9.28 33.80
N THR A 188 49.54 -10.03 34.82
CA THR A 188 48.50 -11.04 34.69
C THR A 188 47.15 -10.39 34.33
N VAL A 189 46.22 -11.19 33.82
CA VAL A 189 44.85 -10.72 33.49
C VAL A 189 44.14 -10.15 34.72
N SER A 190 44.40 -10.73 35.90
CA SER A 190 43.92 -10.23 37.20
C SER A 190 44.40 -8.81 37.49
N ASP A 191 45.70 -8.56 37.26
CA ASP A 191 46.31 -7.26 37.50
C ASP A 191 45.75 -6.21 36.54
N GLN A 192 45.50 -6.62 35.29
CA GLN A 192 44.88 -5.77 34.27
C GLN A 192 43.43 -5.42 34.60
N TYR A 193 42.63 -6.35 35.13
CA TYR A 193 41.26 -6.08 35.56
C TYR A 193 41.24 -5.18 36.81
N THR A 194 42.08 -5.48 37.81
CA THR A 194 42.20 -4.66 39.03
C THR A 194 42.63 -3.23 38.71
N THR A 195 43.56 -3.08 37.77
CA THR A 195 43.97 -1.77 37.25
C THR A 195 42.82 -1.05 36.55
N LEU A 196 42.03 -1.76 35.73
CA LEU A 196 40.86 -1.19 35.08
C LEU A 196 39.80 -0.71 36.09
N ASP A 197 39.45 -1.55 37.06
CA ASP A 197 38.50 -1.22 38.14
C ASP A 197 38.96 0.02 38.92
N ALA A 198 40.24 0.09 39.30
CA ALA A 198 40.81 1.25 39.99
C ALA A 198 40.73 2.54 39.14
N LEU A 199 41.06 2.46 37.85
CA LEU A 199 40.99 3.60 36.93
C LEU A 199 39.54 4.06 36.72
N LEU A 200 38.60 3.14 36.55
CA LEU A 200 37.18 3.46 36.39
C LEU A 200 36.61 4.08 37.68
N ARG A 201 36.95 3.54 38.85
CA ARG A 201 36.59 4.09 40.15
C ARG A 201 37.07 5.54 40.30
N GLY A 202 38.29 5.84 39.87
CA GLY A 202 38.82 7.20 39.85
C GLY A 202 38.12 8.14 38.85
N ILE A 203 37.53 7.60 37.78
CA ILE A 203 36.78 8.39 36.80
C ILE A 203 35.38 8.72 37.30
N VAL A 204 34.65 7.73 37.85
CA VAL A 204 33.26 7.90 38.29
C VAL A 204 33.11 8.37 39.74
N GLY A 205 34.16 8.24 40.56
CA GLY A 205 34.20 8.77 41.93
C GLY A 205 33.43 7.95 42.96
N GLY A 206 33.16 6.67 42.70
CA GLY A 206 32.39 5.78 43.58
C GLY A 206 32.54 4.31 43.18
N PRO A 207 31.77 3.40 43.80
CA PRO A 207 31.67 2.01 43.34
C PRO A 207 31.40 1.97 41.83
N CYS A 208 32.01 1.01 41.14
CA CYS A 208 31.94 0.92 39.69
C CYS A 208 32.06 -0.50 39.18
N THR A 209 31.70 -1.49 39.99
CA THR A 209 31.92 -2.91 39.67
C THR A 209 31.11 -3.31 38.44
N VAL A 210 29.85 -2.87 38.36
CA VAL A 210 28.98 -3.13 37.19
C VAL A 210 29.58 -2.49 35.92
N LEU A 211 30.16 -1.30 36.06
CA LEU A 211 30.79 -0.60 34.95
C LEU A 211 32.12 -1.27 34.54
N ALA A 212 32.92 -1.70 35.50
CA ALA A 212 34.19 -2.39 35.26
C ALA A 212 33.98 -3.69 34.50
N ASP A 213 32.98 -4.48 34.88
CA ASP A 213 32.62 -5.72 34.18
C ASP A 213 32.15 -5.44 32.75
N ALA A 214 31.26 -4.46 32.58
CA ALA A 214 30.75 -4.12 31.26
C ALA A 214 31.87 -3.64 30.32
N VAL A 215 32.77 -2.79 30.81
CA VAL A 215 33.93 -2.28 30.05
C VAL A 215 34.96 -3.39 29.82
N TRP A 216 35.13 -4.32 30.74
CA TRP A 216 36.06 -5.44 30.61
C TRP A 216 35.70 -6.35 29.42
N VAL A 217 34.42 -6.67 29.27
CA VAL A 217 33.90 -7.47 28.14
C VAL A 217 34.06 -6.75 26.79
N LEU A 218 34.07 -5.42 26.80
CA LEU A 218 34.24 -4.60 25.59
C LEU A 218 35.65 -4.67 24.99
N ARG A 219 36.67 -4.93 25.82
CA ARG A 219 38.07 -4.96 25.38
C ARG A 219 38.37 -6.24 24.60
N ARG A 220 39.25 -6.21 23.59
CA ARG A 220 39.58 -7.39 22.73
C ARG A 220 41.08 -7.67 22.67
N PRO A 221 41.53 -8.95 22.64
CA PRO A 221 42.94 -9.25 22.50
C PRO A 221 43.41 -8.88 21.08
N VAL A 222 44.50 -8.13 20.98
CA VAL A 222 45.11 -7.74 19.69
C VAL A 222 46.52 -8.34 19.63
N PRO A 223 46.85 -9.13 18.60
CA PRO A 223 48.20 -9.69 18.43
C PRO A 223 49.27 -8.60 18.45
N GLU A 224 50.44 -8.91 19.02
CA GLU A 224 51.57 -7.99 19.08
C GLU A 224 51.97 -7.56 17.66
N GLY A 225 51.97 -6.25 17.37
CA GLY A 225 52.27 -5.70 16.04
C GLY A 225 51.10 -5.56 15.05
N ALA A 226 49.89 -6.05 15.36
CA ALA A 226 48.73 -5.86 14.50
C ALA A 226 48.19 -4.42 14.54
N PRO A 227 47.76 -3.83 13.41
CA PRO A 227 47.17 -2.49 13.39
C PRO A 227 45.91 -2.47 14.25
N ARG A 228 45.85 -1.56 15.23
CA ARG A 228 44.67 -1.40 16.10
C ARG A 228 43.48 -0.98 15.23
N GLY A 229 42.49 -1.86 15.11
CA GLY A 229 41.22 -1.54 14.46
C GLY A 229 40.55 -0.37 15.19
N ILE A 230 40.01 0.59 14.44
CA ILE A 230 39.29 1.76 14.98
C ILE A 230 38.08 1.38 15.86
N HIS A 231 37.66 0.12 15.78
CA HIS A 231 36.54 -0.48 16.50
C HIS A 231 36.95 -1.31 17.74
N ASP A 232 38.24 -1.40 18.08
CA ASP A 232 38.75 -2.32 19.11
C ASP A 232 39.48 -1.59 20.26
N PHE A 233 39.01 -1.79 21.49
CA PHE A 233 39.76 -1.42 22.69
C PHE A 233 40.76 -2.55 23.01
N ALA A 234 42.01 -2.39 22.57
CA ALA A 234 43.02 -3.44 22.64
C ALA A 234 43.39 -3.89 24.07
N LEU A 235 43.58 -5.19 24.22
CA LEU A 235 44.24 -5.90 25.32
C LEU A 235 45.45 -6.63 24.73
N THR A 236 46.62 -6.56 25.37
CA THR A 236 47.73 -7.44 24.99
C THR A 236 47.49 -8.85 25.50
N PRO A 237 47.88 -9.87 24.72
CA PRO A 237 48.04 -11.22 25.26
C PRO A 237 49.00 -11.21 26.46
N SER A 238 48.71 -12.03 27.46
CA SER A 238 49.62 -12.23 28.60
C SER A 238 50.98 -12.75 28.12
N SER A 239 52.06 -12.39 28.82
CA SER A 239 53.39 -12.99 28.65
C SER A 239 53.46 -14.47 29.05
N ASP A 240 52.40 -15.02 29.65
CA ASP A 240 52.43 -16.32 30.32
C ASP A 240 52.09 -17.51 29.40
N GLY A 241 52.15 -17.35 28.08
CA GLY A 241 52.01 -18.46 27.12
C GLY A 241 50.62 -19.11 27.06
N VAL A 242 49.58 -18.45 27.59
CA VAL A 242 48.20 -18.96 27.60
C VAL A 242 47.55 -18.85 26.22
N ASP A 243 47.00 -19.95 25.71
CA ASP A 243 46.34 -20.09 24.41
C ASP A 243 45.23 -19.03 24.23
N ALA A 244 45.16 -18.41 23.05
CA ALA A 244 44.16 -17.40 22.70
C ALA A 244 42.70 -17.89 22.90
N THR A 245 42.45 -19.21 22.82
CA THR A 245 41.15 -19.81 23.09
C THR A 245 40.85 -19.98 24.59
N GLU A 246 41.85 -20.29 25.41
CA GLU A 246 41.73 -20.32 26.88
C GLU A 246 41.48 -18.92 27.45
N HIS A 247 42.08 -17.90 26.83
CA HIS A 247 41.86 -16.49 27.14
C HIS A 247 40.41 -16.02 26.86
N LEU A 248 39.76 -16.56 25.83
CA LEU A 248 38.33 -16.35 25.54
C LEU A 248 37.43 -17.12 26.51
N GLY A 249 37.87 -18.27 27.01
CA GLY A 249 37.18 -19.07 28.03
C GLY A 249 37.18 -18.39 29.40
N GLN A 250 38.32 -17.86 29.86
CA GLN A 250 38.44 -17.14 31.14
C GLN A 250 37.68 -15.80 31.15
N ARG A 251 37.42 -15.20 29.98
CA ARG A 251 36.51 -14.05 29.81
C ARG A 251 35.03 -14.42 29.91
N ARG A 252 34.70 -15.71 29.78
CA ARG A 252 33.34 -16.26 29.77
C ARG A 252 32.97 -16.99 31.06
N THR A 253 33.96 -17.53 31.77
CA THR A 253 33.76 -18.30 33.00
C THR A 253 34.16 -17.52 34.26
N CYS A 254 33.33 -17.64 35.29
CA CYS A 254 33.51 -17.11 36.64
C CYS A 254 34.69 -17.79 37.37
N THR A 255 35.93 -17.46 37.00
CA THR A 255 37.13 -17.98 37.67
C THR A 255 38.01 -16.89 38.28
N TYR A 256 37.51 -15.65 38.41
CA TYR A 256 38.21 -14.58 39.14
C TYR A 256 37.49 -14.17 40.43
N PRO A 257 38.23 -13.78 41.49
CA PRO A 257 37.69 -13.72 42.83
C PRO A 257 36.97 -12.39 43.05
N ARG A 258 35.64 -12.43 43.04
CA ARG A 258 34.79 -11.85 44.09
C ARG A 258 33.34 -12.29 43.91
N GLY A 259 32.73 -12.66 45.03
CA GLY A 259 31.35 -13.06 45.11
C GLY A 259 30.40 -11.90 44.84
N VAL A 260 29.20 -12.25 44.40
CA VAL A 260 28.03 -11.38 44.25
C VAL A 260 27.98 -10.60 42.91
N HIS A 261 27.85 -11.30 41.77
CA HIS A 261 26.78 -11.14 40.75
C HIS A 261 27.11 -11.51 39.28
N LEU A 262 26.05 -11.98 38.59
CA LEU A 262 25.72 -12.11 37.14
C LEU A 262 26.56 -13.04 36.23
N HIS A 263 25.96 -14.19 35.89
CA HIS A 263 26.54 -15.30 35.14
C HIS A 263 26.18 -15.26 33.64
N GLU A 264 27.02 -15.92 32.85
CA GLU A 264 26.97 -16.26 31.41
C GLU A 264 25.60 -16.66 30.80
N SER A 265 24.60 -17.03 31.61
CA SER A 265 23.26 -17.41 31.13
C SER A 265 22.48 -16.25 30.50
N GLN A 266 22.78 -15.01 30.88
CA GLN A 266 22.10 -13.82 30.35
C GLN A 266 22.58 -13.40 28.95
N TYR A 267 23.78 -13.83 28.54
CA TYR A 267 24.30 -13.53 27.20
C TYR A 267 24.00 -14.65 26.20
N LEU A 268 24.02 -15.92 26.63
CA LEU A 268 23.74 -17.06 25.74
C LEU A 268 22.25 -17.19 25.34
N SER A 269 21.33 -16.59 26.10
CA SER A 269 19.90 -16.60 25.76
C SER A 269 19.55 -15.77 24.52
N SER A 270 20.45 -14.88 24.06
CA SER A 270 20.23 -14.06 22.85
C SER A 270 20.82 -14.67 21.57
N THR A 271 21.65 -15.71 21.66
CA THR A 271 22.40 -16.24 20.49
C THR A 271 22.22 -17.74 20.22
N GLY A 272 21.39 -18.46 20.99
CA GLY A 272 20.81 -19.74 20.56
C GLY A 272 21.79 -20.91 20.34
N ARG A 273 22.92 -20.97 21.06
CA ARG A 273 23.81 -22.15 21.03
C ARG A 273 23.78 -22.92 22.35
N THR A 274 23.36 -24.18 22.29
CA THR A 274 23.26 -25.09 23.43
C THR A 274 24.46 -26.04 23.47
N GLY A 275 25.13 -26.11 24.62
CA GLY A 275 26.13 -27.14 24.94
C GLY A 275 25.83 -27.67 26.34
N ARG A 276 25.51 -28.95 26.46
CA ARG A 276 25.11 -29.63 27.71
C ARG A 276 26.33 -30.23 28.41
N THR A 277 26.48 -29.98 29.71
CA THR A 277 27.20 -30.88 30.64
C THR A 277 26.46 -30.93 31.97
N ARG A 278 26.25 -32.15 32.49
CA ARG A 278 25.47 -32.47 33.71
C ARG A 278 26.38 -32.47 34.94
N THR A 279 25.98 -31.77 36.00
CA THR A 279 26.51 -31.93 37.35
C THR A 279 25.43 -32.51 38.25
N THR A 280 25.74 -33.62 38.92
CA THR A 280 24.85 -34.39 39.81
C THR A 280 25.20 -34.12 41.26
N GLY A 281 24.32 -33.44 42.00
CA GLY A 281 24.41 -33.28 43.46
C GLY A 281 23.09 -32.83 44.07
N HIS A 282 22.73 -33.40 45.24
CA HIS A 282 21.49 -33.16 45.98
C HIS A 282 21.61 -32.01 47.02
N HIS A 283 22.37 -30.96 46.71
CA HIS A 283 22.48 -29.79 47.59
C HIS A 283 21.27 -28.86 47.40
N VAL A 284 20.57 -28.53 48.49
CA VAL A 284 19.53 -27.49 48.50
C VAL A 284 20.22 -26.14 48.60
N VAL A 285 19.92 -25.24 47.67
CA VAL A 285 20.49 -23.90 47.60
C VAL A 285 19.38 -22.86 47.71
N ASP A 286 19.68 -21.74 48.37
CA ASP A 286 18.82 -20.56 48.33
C ASP A 286 18.98 -19.88 46.98
N TYR A 287 17.95 -19.98 46.15
CA TYR A 287 17.97 -19.51 44.77
C TYR A 287 17.25 -18.17 44.63
N ALA A 288 17.90 -17.20 43.99
CA ALA A 288 17.34 -15.90 43.63
C ALA A 288 17.40 -15.69 42.11
N CYS A 289 16.26 -15.43 41.46
CA CYS A 289 16.21 -15.22 40.02
C CYS A 289 16.49 -13.75 39.63
N SER A 290 16.78 -13.53 38.34
CA SER A 290 16.99 -12.20 37.72
C SER A 290 15.81 -11.23 37.89
N LYS A 291 14.60 -11.72 38.22
CA LYS A 291 13.41 -10.92 38.53
C LYS A 291 13.16 -10.73 40.05
N GLY A 292 14.10 -11.13 40.91
CA GLY A 292 14.05 -10.91 42.35
C GLY A 292 13.36 -11.99 43.20
N HIS A 293 12.73 -13.01 42.61
CA HIS A 293 12.11 -14.12 43.37
C HIS A 293 13.15 -14.97 44.11
N ARG A 294 12.89 -15.28 45.39
CA ARG A 294 13.77 -16.08 46.29
C ARG A 294 13.06 -17.31 46.84
N PHE A 295 13.69 -18.49 46.78
CA PHE A 295 13.18 -19.73 47.39
C PHE A 295 14.27 -20.82 47.50
N ALA A 296 14.14 -21.75 48.44
CA ALA A 296 15.06 -22.88 48.60
C ALA A 296 14.71 -24.02 47.62
N THR A 297 15.71 -24.55 46.89
CA THR A 297 15.48 -25.66 45.93
C THR A 297 16.72 -26.55 45.74
N PRO A 298 16.57 -27.86 45.51
CA PRO A 298 17.69 -28.73 45.13
C PRO A 298 18.32 -28.31 43.79
N MET A 299 19.65 -28.28 43.73
CA MET A 299 20.43 -27.91 42.54
C MET A 299 20.08 -28.78 41.31
N SER A 300 19.73 -30.05 41.54
CA SER A 300 19.28 -30.98 40.49
C SER A 300 17.97 -30.57 39.78
N LYS A 301 17.09 -29.79 40.44
CA LYS A 301 15.86 -29.25 39.83
C LYS A 301 16.13 -28.00 38.98
N LEU A 302 17.23 -27.28 39.26
CA LEU A 302 17.71 -26.14 38.46
C LEU A 302 18.39 -26.63 37.17
N ALA A 303 19.24 -27.66 37.27
CA ALA A 303 19.99 -28.23 36.14
C ALA A 303 19.10 -28.85 35.03
N ARG A 304 17.82 -29.13 35.32
CA ARG A 304 16.85 -29.69 34.37
C ARG A 304 15.84 -28.67 33.84
N ALA A 305 15.90 -27.42 34.30
CA ALA A 305 14.97 -26.38 33.93
C ALA A 305 15.50 -25.58 32.73
N GLY A 306 14.69 -25.46 31.68
CA GLY A 306 15.05 -24.74 30.45
C GLY A 306 15.13 -23.21 30.61
N SER A 307 14.64 -22.49 29.60
CA SER A 307 14.87 -21.06 29.27
C SER A 307 14.47 -19.97 30.29
N SER A 308 14.26 -20.29 31.56
CA SER A 308 13.74 -19.35 32.59
C SER A 308 14.66 -19.19 33.81
N ASP A 309 15.98 -19.30 33.61
CA ASP A 309 17.02 -19.28 34.66
C ASP A 309 16.86 -20.38 35.75
N GLY A 310 16.00 -21.38 35.53
CA GLY A 310 15.65 -22.38 36.52
C GLY A 310 14.64 -21.94 37.58
N CYS A 311 14.21 -20.68 37.58
CA CYS A 311 13.29 -20.12 38.57
C CYS A 311 11.90 -20.77 38.52
N ALA A 312 11.47 -21.43 39.59
CA ALA A 312 10.14 -22.06 39.68
C ALA A 312 8.98 -21.04 39.58
N VAL A 313 9.20 -19.81 40.04
CA VAL A 313 8.24 -18.70 39.96
C VAL A 313 8.18 -18.12 38.54
N CYS A 314 9.32 -17.80 37.91
CA CYS A 314 9.34 -17.30 36.52
C CYS A 314 8.90 -18.36 35.50
N SER A 315 9.19 -19.64 35.76
CA SER A 315 8.72 -20.77 34.95
C SER A 315 7.26 -21.17 35.21
N LYS A 316 6.55 -20.46 36.09
CA LYS A 316 5.15 -20.72 36.46
C LYS A 316 4.90 -22.11 37.07
N ARG A 317 5.95 -22.77 37.59
CA ARG A 317 5.88 -24.06 38.31
C ARG A 317 5.46 -23.91 39.78
N ILE A 318 5.71 -22.74 40.37
CA ILE A 318 5.22 -22.30 41.68
C ILE A 318 4.45 -20.99 41.47
N VAL A 319 3.25 -20.90 42.02
CA VAL A 319 2.40 -19.70 41.95
C VAL A 319 2.42 -18.99 43.30
N ILE A 320 2.75 -17.70 43.28
CA ILE A 320 2.77 -16.82 44.46
C ILE A 320 1.89 -15.61 44.13
N SER A 321 0.90 -15.37 44.99
CA SER A 321 0.03 -14.19 44.94
C SER A 321 0.86 -12.90 45.12
N GLY A 322 0.54 -11.85 44.37
CA GLY A 322 1.28 -10.58 44.34
C GLY A 322 2.50 -10.60 43.41
N ILE A 323 2.76 -11.70 42.71
CA ILE A 323 3.99 -11.89 41.93
C ILE A 323 3.70 -12.46 40.53
N ASN A 324 3.16 -13.68 40.45
CA ASN A 324 3.04 -14.40 39.18
C ASN A 324 1.72 -15.18 39.03
N SER A 325 0.73 -14.90 39.88
CA SER A 325 -0.60 -15.46 39.72
C SER A 325 -1.30 -14.90 38.48
N LEU A 326 -2.42 -15.51 38.10
CA LEU A 326 -3.28 -15.01 37.03
C LEU A 326 -3.82 -13.62 37.40
N ALA A 327 -4.19 -13.41 38.66
CA ALA A 327 -4.63 -12.10 39.16
C ALA A 327 -3.55 -11.02 38.99
N ASP A 328 -2.28 -11.36 39.21
CA ASP A 328 -1.18 -10.38 39.12
C ASP A 328 -0.76 -10.12 37.66
N THR A 329 -0.67 -11.19 36.87
CA THR A 329 -0.11 -11.12 35.50
C THR A 329 -1.14 -10.78 34.45
N HIS A 330 -2.42 -11.10 34.68
CA HIS A 330 -3.53 -10.84 33.77
C HIS A 330 -4.79 -10.38 34.52
N PRO A 331 -4.75 -9.21 35.20
CA PRO A 331 -5.87 -8.72 36.01
C PRO A 331 -7.22 -8.69 35.26
N PRO A 332 -7.31 -8.28 33.98
CA PRO A 332 -8.59 -8.28 33.24
C PRO A 332 -9.17 -9.68 33.01
N ILE A 333 -8.31 -10.69 32.87
CA ILE A 333 -8.76 -12.09 32.69
C ILE A 333 -9.19 -12.65 34.04
N ALA A 334 -8.44 -12.36 35.11
CA ALA A 334 -8.79 -12.74 36.48
C ALA A 334 -10.12 -12.13 36.95
N ALA A 335 -10.46 -10.92 36.50
CA ALA A 335 -11.76 -10.29 36.79
C ALA A 335 -12.96 -11.10 36.25
N GLN A 336 -12.74 -11.92 35.23
CA GLN A 336 -13.75 -12.81 34.65
C GLN A 336 -13.75 -14.20 35.30
N TRP A 337 -13.09 -14.39 36.45
CA TRP A 337 -13.18 -15.61 37.23
C TRP A 337 -14.59 -15.78 37.77
N HIS A 338 -15.17 -16.98 37.63
CA HIS A 338 -16.52 -17.19 38.17
C HIS A 338 -16.50 -17.14 39.71
N PRO A 339 -17.42 -16.41 40.36
CA PRO A 339 -17.37 -16.15 41.81
C PRO A 339 -17.51 -17.41 42.67
N THR A 340 -18.32 -18.40 42.26
CA THR A 340 -18.62 -19.59 43.07
C THR A 340 -18.38 -20.95 42.40
N ALA A 341 -18.21 -21.00 41.07
CA ALA A 341 -18.21 -22.26 40.32
C ALA A 341 -16.85 -22.99 40.31
N ASN A 342 -15.81 -22.42 40.93
CA ASN A 342 -14.46 -22.99 40.97
C ASN A 342 -14.08 -23.57 42.35
N GLY A 343 -15.05 -23.70 43.26
CA GLY A 343 -14.81 -24.19 44.62
C GLY A 343 -13.82 -23.28 45.38
N GLU A 344 -12.81 -23.87 46.00
CA GLU A 344 -11.77 -23.15 46.75
C GLU A 344 -10.69 -22.51 45.87
N LEU A 345 -10.66 -22.82 44.56
CA LEU A 345 -9.65 -22.28 43.65
C LEU A 345 -9.92 -20.82 43.31
N SER A 346 -8.94 -19.96 43.57
CA SER A 346 -8.99 -18.54 43.24
C SER A 346 -7.96 -18.13 42.19
N ALA A 347 -8.21 -17.02 41.49
CA ALA A 347 -7.31 -16.48 40.47
C ALA A 347 -5.91 -16.07 41.01
N THR A 348 -5.74 -15.93 42.34
CA THR A 348 -4.45 -15.64 42.98
C THR A 348 -3.60 -16.90 43.22
N GLN A 349 -4.19 -18.09 43.11
CA GLN A 349 -3.52 -19.37 43.35
C GLN A 349 -3.10 -20.08 42.06
N VAL A 350 -3.53 -19.58 40.90
CA VAL A 350 -3.30 -20.23 39.60
C VAL A 350 -2.49 -19.33 38.69
N ALA A 351 -1.50 -19.87 37.99
CA ALA A 351 -0.76 -19.11 36.99
C ALA A 351 -1.55 -18.97 35.69
N GLY A 352 -1.29 -17.90 34.93
CA GLY A 352 -1.88 -17.71 33.61
C GLY A 352 -1.62 -18.86 32.63
N GLY A 353 -0.50 -19.59 32.76
CA GLY A 353 -0.20 -20.77 31.93
C GLY A 353 -0.81 -22.09 32.42
N SER A 354 -1.71 -22.07 33.41
CA SER A 354 -2.29 -23.29 33.98
C SER A 354 -3.14 -24.05 32.96
N GLY A 355 -2.96 -25.36 32.88
CA GLY A 355 -3.79 -26.29 32.10
C GLY A 355 -5.04 -26.78 32.84
N THR A 356 -5.30 -26.30 34.06
CA THR A 356 -6.47 -26.71 34.85
C THR A 356 -7.73 -26.04 34.28
N PRO A 357 -8.77 -26.80 33.89
CA PRO A 357 -10.03 -26.22 33.42
C PRO A 357 -10.73 -25.51 34.57
N VAL A 358 -11.16 -24.28 34.34
CA VAL A 358 -11.93 -23.48 35.31
C VAL A 358 -13.10 -22.80 34.62
N THR A 359 -14.09 -22.42 35.41
CA THR A 359 -15.29 -21.72 34.98
C THR A 359 -15.06 -20.22 35.01
N TRP A 360 -15.45 -19.54 33.94
CA TRP A 360 -15.34 -18.10 33.76
C TRP A 360 -16.72 -17.47 33.65
N LEU A 361 -16.82 -16.21 34.02
CA LEU A 361 -17.98 -15.35 33.84
C LEU A 361 -17.54 -14.12 33.04
N CYS A 362 -17.98 -13.99 31.79
CA CYS A 362 -17.66 -12.77 31.02
C CYS A 362 -18.53 -11.59 31.47
N ASP A 363 -18.15 -10.37 31.07
CA ASP A 363 -18.85 -9.13 31.41
C ASP A 363 -20.33 -9.11 30.99
N ALA A 364 -20.71 -9.89 29.97
CA ALA A 364 -22.10 -10.07 29.53
C ALA A 364 -22.88 -11.11 30.36
N GLY A 365 -22.30 -11.67 31.42
CA GLY A 365 -22.93 -12.65 32.32
C GLY A 365 -22.87 -14.11 31.87
N HIS A 366 -22.18 -14.44 30.78
CA HIS A 366 -22.11 -15.81 30.28
C HIS A 366 -21.08 -16.65 31.02
N THR A 367 -21.46 -17.90 31.34
CA THR A 367 -20.58 -18.89 31.95
C THR A 367 -19.97 -19.82 30.90
N PHE A 368 -18.66 -20.07 31.01
CA PHE A 368 -17.97 -20.99 30.11
C PHE A 368 -16.74 -21.61 30.77
N VAL A 369 -16.36 -22.81 30.33
CA VAL A 369 -15.21 -23.55 30.86
C VAL A 369 -14.07 -23.55 29.86
N CYS A 370 -12.88 -23.11 30.30
CA CYS A 370 -11.62 -23.23 29.56
C CYS A 370 -10.44 -23.09 30.53
N THR A 371 -9.22 -23.39 30.08
CA THR A 371 -8.03 -23.27 30.95
C THR A 371 -7.49 -21.84 30.96
N PRO A 372 -6.85 -21.37 32.06
CA PRO A 372 -6.16 -20.08 32.07
C PRO A 372 -5.13 -19.93 30.94
N ASN A 373 -4.44 -21.01 30.56
CA ASN A 373 -3.49 -20.99 29.45
C ASN A 373 -4.16 -20.61 28.12
N GLN A 374 -5.33 -21.21 27.83
CA GLN A 374 -6.11 -20.89 26.63
C GLN A 374 -6.58 -19.44 26.59
N ARG A 375 -6.79 -18.82 27.76
CA ARG A 375 -7.20 -17.41 27.89
C ARG A 375 -6.05 -16.42 27.71
N THR A 376 -4.84 -16.79 28.11
CA THR A 376 -3.69 -15.86 28.20
C THR A 376 -2.75 -15.93 27.00
N THR A 377 -2.82 -16.96 26.17
CA THR A 377 -2.07 -17.03 24.89
C THR A 377 -2.60 -16.03 23.85
N THR A 378 -1.74 -15.59 22.92
CA THR A 378 -2.12 -14.70 21.81
C THR A 378 -3.30 -15.28 21.00
N GLY A 379 -4.40 -14.51 20.89
CA GLY A 379 -5.64 -14.99 20.27
C GLY A 379 -6.49 -15.89 21.18
N GLY A 380 -6.28 -15.81 22.49
CA GLY A 380 -6.89 -16.68 23.50
C GLY A 380 -8.41 -16.80 23.43
N VAL A 381 -8.92 -17.92 23.94
CA VAL A 381 -10.33 -18.31 23.91
C VAL A 381 -11.17 -17.26 24.63
N THR A 382 -11.94 -16.49 23.87
CA THR A 382 -12.93 -15.57 24.44
C THR A 382 -14.26 -16.29 24.65
N CYS A 383 -15.22 -15.62 25.29
CA CYS A 383 -16.56 -16.17 25.44
C CYS A 383 -17.13 -16.59 24.07
N GLY A 384 -17.40 -17.88 23.90
CA GLY A 384 -17.90 -18.46 22.65
C GLY A 384 -19.25 -17.89 22.22
N TYR A 385 -20.06 -17.44 23.17
CA TYR A 385 -21.34 -16.77 22.91
C TYR A 385 -21.10 -15.34 22.40
N CYS A 386 -20.30 -14.52 23.09
CA CYS A 386 -20.00 -13.15 22.65
C CYS A 386 -19.25 -13.10 21.31
N SER A 387 -18.39 -14.08 21.04
CA SER A 387 -17.61 -14.18 19.80
C SER A 387 -18.37 -14.89 18.65
N ASN A 388 -19.64 -15.23 18.85
CA ASN A 388 -20.48 -15.94 17.88
C ASN A 388 -19.87 -17.27 17.39
N GLN A 389 -19.13 -17.97 18.26
CA GLN A 389 -18.64 -19.33 18.00
C GLN A 389 -19.62 -20.39 18.51
N ARG A 390 -20.48 -20.05 19.47
CA ARG A 390 -21.57 -20.88 20.00
C ARG A 390 -22.88 -20.11 19.91
N ALA A 391 -23.96 -20.82 19.60
CA ALA A 391 -25.30 -20.26 19.60
C ALA A 391 -25.94 -20.45 20.98
N ASP A 392 -26.59 -19.40 21.47
CA ASP A 392 -27.49 -19.45 22.62
C ASP A 392 -28.82 -18.78 22.22
N PRO A 393 -29.96 -19.45 22.42
CA PRO A 393 -31.29 -18.94 22.07
C PRO A 393 -31.63 -17.57 22.69
N ALA A 394 -31.08 -17.24 23.86
CA ALA A 394 -31.38 -16.02 24.59
C ALA A 394 -30.41 -14.87 24.30
N ILE A 395 -29.32 -15.10 23.57
CA ILE A 395 -28.22 -14.13 23.43
C ILE A 395 -27.93 -13.77 21.98
N ASN A 396 -27.61 -14.76 21.14
CA ASN A 396 -27.01 -14.52 19.83
C ASN A 396 -27.55 -15.42 18.71
N ALA A 397 -28.55 -16.25 19.01
CA ALA A 397 -29.20 -17.08 18.01
C ALA A 397 -29.72 -16.25 16.82
N LEU A 398 -29.76 -16.88 15.64
CA LEU A 398 -30.30 -16.28 14.43
C LEU A 398 -31.76 -15.88 14.61
N SER A 399 -32.55 -16.70 15.32
CA SER A 399 -33.94 -16.42 15.67
C SER A 399 -34.11 -15.11 16.44
N LEU A 400 -33.16 -14.77 17.31
CA LEU A 400 -33.19 -13.57 18.14
C LEU A 400 -32.64 -12.35 17.40
N THR A 401 -31.47 -12.50 16.78
CA THR A 401 -30.76 -11.37 16.14
C THR A 401 -31.31 -11.01 14.76
N HIS A 402 -31.87 -11.98 14.03
CA HIS A 402 -32.37 -11.80 12.67
C HIS A 402 -33.72 -12.54 12.47
N PRO A 403 -34.78 -12.16 13.20
CA PRO A 403 -36.08 -12.84 13.18
C PRO A 403 -36.69 -12.91 11.77
N HIS A 404 -36.53 -11.86 10.96
CA HIS A 404 -36.99 -11.80 9.57
C HIS A 404 -36.29 -12.82 8.64
N ILE A 405 -35.07 -13.24 8.97
CA ILE A 405 -34.34 -14.25 8.20
C ILE A 405 -34.65 -15.65 8.75
N ALA A 406 -34.77 -15.77 10.07
CA ALA A 406 -35.22 -16.99 10.73
C ALA A 406 -36.65 -17.40 10.29
N ALA A 407 -37.53 -16.44 9.98
CA ALA A 407 -38.85 -16.71 9.41
C ALA A 407 -38.80 -17.44 8.06
N HIS A 408 -37.68 -17.35 7.34
CA HIS A 408 -37.45 -18.08 6.09
C HIS A 408 -36.78 -19.44 6.29
N TRP A 409 -36.64 -19.92 7.54
CA TRP A 409 -36.10 -21.25 7.83
C TRP A 409 -37.06 -22.31 7.30
N HIS A 410 -36.55 -23.31 6.59
CA HIS A 410 -37.41 -24.35 6.03
C HIS A 410 -38.02 -25.21 7.16
N PRO A 411 -39.35 -25.47 7.16
CA PRO A 411 -40.05 -26.12 8.28
C PRO A 411 -39.62 -27.59 8.52
N THR A 412 -39.32 -28.35 7.48
CA THR A 412 -39.06 -29.81 7.60
C THR A 412 -37.68 -30.28 7.13
N ARG A 413 -37.00 -29.55 6.23
CA ARG A 413 -35.77 -30.03 5.57
C ARG A 413 -34.48 -29.86 6.40
N ASN A 414 -34.55 -29.22 7.55
CA ASN A 414 -33.38 -29.01 8.43
C ASN A 414 -33.24 -30.06 9.54
N GLY A 415 -34.10 -31.09 9.55
CA GLY A 415 -34.08 -32.13 10.59
C GLY A 415 -34.28 -31.51 11.97
N THR A 416 -33.39 -31.82 12.92
CA THR A 416 -33.42 -31.27 14.28
C THR A 416 -32.78 -29.88 14.40
N LEU A 417 -32.18 -29.35 13.34
CA LEU A 417 -31.50 -28.05 13.38
C LEU A 417 -32.51 -26.91 13.23
N THR A 418 -32.61 -26.08 14.26
CA THR A 418 -33.49 -24.92 14.29
C THR A 418 -32.72 -23.61 14.14
N ALA A 419 -33.43 -22.50 13.90
CA ALA A 419 -32.83 -21.17 13.89
C ALA A 419 -32.31 -20.73 15.27
N HIS A 420 -32.63 -21.44 16.35
CA HIS A 420 -32.09 -21.20 17.70
C HIS A 420 -30.67 -21.75 17.88
N ASP A 421 -30.30 -22.76 17.08
CA ASP A 421 -29.05 -23.51 17.22
C ASP A 421 -27.88 -22.92 16.42
N VAL A 422 -28.11 -21.81 15.71
CA VAL A 422 -27.14 -21.18 14.83
C VAL A 422 -27.06 -19.68 15.07
N VAL A 423 -25.86 -19.14 14.93
CA VAL A 423 -25.62 -17.68 14.91
C VAL A 423 -25.68 -17.14 13.48
N ALA A 424 -25.94 -15.83 13.35
CA ALA A 424 -26.06 -15.16 12.06
C ALA A 424 -24.84 -15.31 11.14
N GLY A 425 -23.63 -15.44 11.69
CA GLY A 425 -22.39 -15.61 10.93
C GLY A 425 -22.04 -17.05 10.55
N SER A 426 -22.86 -18.04 10.92
CA SER A 426 -22.49 -19.46 10.82
C SER A 426 -22.22 -19.93 9.39
N SER A 427 -21.22 -20.80 9.22
CA SER A 427 -20.92 -21.49 7.96
C SER A 427 -21.82 -22.71 7.71
N ARG A 428 -22.61 -23.13 8.71
CA ARG A 428 -23.55 -24.27 8.58
C ARG A 428 -24.54 -24.01 7.45
N ARG A 429 -24.76 -25.01 6.61
CA ARG A 429 -25.75 -24.99 5.53
C ARG A 429 -27.12 -25.37 6.09
N ALA A 430 -28.14 -24.63 5.69
CA ALA A 430 -29.53 -24.86 6.04
C ALA A 430 -30.40 -24.67 4.80
N TRP A 431 -31.56 -25.33 4.79
CA TRP A 431 -32.63 -25.14 3.84
C TRP A 431 -33.46 -23.91 4.24
N TRP A 432 -33.82 -23.11 3.24
CA TRP A 432 -34.60 -21.89 3.36
C TRP A 432 -35.81 -21.96 2.43
N VAL A 433 -36.92 -21.35 2.84
CA VAL A 433 -38.08 -21.09 2.00
C VAL A 433 -38.37 -19.59 2.01
N CYS A 434 -38.43 -18.95 0.83
CA CYS A 434 -38.80 -17.54 0.75
C CYS A 434 -40.33 -17.35 0.69
N PRO A 435 -40.86 -16.12 0.85
CA PRO A 435 -42.31 -15.85 0.77
C PRO A 435 -42.93 -16.29 -0.57
N GLU A 436 -42.17 -16.19 -1.67
CA GLU A 436 -42.56 -16.68 -3.01
C GLU A 436 -42.49 -18.22 -3.16
N GLY A 437 -42.30 -18.98 -2.07
CA GLY A 437 -42.26 -20.44 -2.06
C GLY A 437 -40.97 -21.10 -2.57
N HIS A 438 -39.94 -20.34 -2.97
CA HIS A 438 -38.69 -20.94 -3.45
C HIS A 438 -37.88 -21.56 -2.31
N GLU A 439 -37.54 -22.83 -2.48
CA GLU A 439 -36.65 -23.58 -1.59
C GLU A 439 -35.19 -23.52 -2.07
N LEU A 440 -34.25 -23.27 -1.16
CA LEU A 440 -32.81 -23.31 -1.47
C LEU A 440 -31.96 -23.70 -0.26
N GLU A 441 -30.85 -24.40 -0.50
CA GLU A 441 -29.89 -24.78 0.54
C GLU A 441 -28.66 -23.84 0.53
N ARG A 442 -28.39 -23.16 1.65
CA ARG A 442 -27.27 -22.20 1.73
C ARG A 442 -26.74 -22.02 3.15
N ALA A 443 -25.47 -21.65 3.26
CA ALA A 443 -24.85 -21.26 4.52
C ALA A 443 -25.56 -20.06 5.16
N VAL A 444 -25.81 -20.14 6.48
CA VAL A 444 -26.51 -19.10 7.27
C VAL A 444 -25.89 -17.72 7.08
N GLY A 445 -24.58 -17.58 7.28
CA GLY A 445 -23.89 -16.30 7.12
C GLY A 445 -23.95 -15.70 5.72
N LYS A 446 -24.06 -16.54 4.68
CA LYS A 446 -24.26 -16.05 3.30
C LYS A 446 -25.70 -15.61 3.06
N ARG A 447 -26.67 -16.32 3.66
CA ARG A 447 -28.09 -15.94 3.61
C ARG A 447 -28.30 -14.59 4.28
N VAL A 448 -27.80 -14.42 5.51
CA VAL A 448 -27.89 -13.17 6.28
C VAL A 448 -27.31 -11.99 5.50
N LYS A 449 -26.07 -12.12 5.00
CA LYS A 449 -25.41 -11.04 4.23
C LYS A 449 -26.14 -10.67 2.94
N SER A 450 -26.74 -11.65 2.26
CA SER A 450 -27.40 -11.38 0.98
C SER A 450 -28.81 -10.80 1.16
N GLY A 451 -29.54 -11.18 2.20
CA GLY A 451 -30.93 -10.79 2.45
C GLY A 451 -31.96 -11.26 1.41
N VAL A 452 -31.51 -11.77 0.25
CA VAL A 452 -32.37 -12.02 -0.92
C VAL A 452 -32.38 -13.48 -1.33
N CYS A 453 -33.54 -13.94 -1.81
CA CYS A 453 -33.66 -15.22 -2.50
C CYS A 453 -32.89 -15.17 -3.83
N THR A 454 -31.94 -16.08 -4.03
CA THR A 454 -31.14 -16.14 -5.27
C THR A 454 -31.94 -16.65 -6.45
N VAL A 455 -33.05 -17.35 -6.21
CA VAL A 455 -34.00 -17.75 -7.26
C VAL A 455 -34.81 -16.53 -7.72
N CYS A 456 -35.46 -15.80 -6.80
CA CYS A 456 -36.19 -14.56 -7.13
C CYS A 456 -35.32 -13.52 -7.85
N THR A 457 -34.06 -13.38 -7.42
CA THR A 457 -33.13 -12.44 -8.04
C THR A 457 -32.43 -12.98 -9.28
N GLY A 458 -32.75 -14.20 -9.73
CA GLY A 458 -32.21 -14.85 -10.94
C GLY A 458 -30.70 -15.10 -10.91
N ARG A 459 -30.12 -15.30 -9.72
CA ARG A 459 -28.71 -15.64 -9.50
C ARG A 459 -28.48 -17.16 -9.39
N THR A 460 -29.52 -17.90 -9.04
CA THR A 460 -29.54 -19.37 -9.10
C THR A 460 -30.39 -19.77 -10.30
N LEU A 461 -29.84 -20.59 -11.19
CA LEU A 461 -30.57 -21.16 -12.30
C LEU A 461 -31.42 -22.33 -11.80
N THR A 462 -32.74 -22.16 -11.88
CA THR A 462 -33.75 -23.22 -11.80
C THR A 462 -34.35 -23.48 -13.18
N ASP A 463 -35.00 -24.62 -13.37
CA ASP A 463 -35.65 -24.99 -14.63
C ASP A 463 -36.62 -23.90 -15.12
N ALA A 464 -37.42 -23.33 -14.20
CA ALA A 464 -38.35 -22.23 -14.47
C ALA A 464 -37.69 -20.87 -14.79
N SER A 465 -36.40 -20.72 -14.49
CA SER A 465 -35.64 -19.47 -14.70
C SER A 465 -34.66 -19.52 -15.87
N SER A 466 -34.61 -20.67 -16.56
CA SER A 466 -33.76 -20.89 -17.74
C SER A 466 -34.14 -20.00 -18.92
N LEU A 467 -33.23 -19.82 -19.87
CA LEU A 467 -33.49 -19.11 -21.11
C LEU A 467 -34.59 -19.82 -21.91
N ALA A 468 -34.58 -21.16 -21.94
CA ALA A 468 -35.62 -21.96 -22.57
C ALA A 468 -37.01 -21.68 -21.98
N ALA A 469 -37.12 -21.63 -20.64
CA ALA A 469 -38.40 -21.43 -19.97
C ALA A 469 -38.91 -19.99 -20.08
N ARG A 470 -38.02 -19.00 -20.02
CA ARG A 470 -38.41 -17.57 -19.99
C ARG A 470 -38.51 -16.90 -21.35
N HIS A 471 -37.76 -17.39 -22.34
CA HIS A 471 -37.64 -16.80 -23.68
C HIS A 471 -37.58 -17.91 -24.75
N PRO A 472 -38.67 -18.70 -24.92
CA PRO A 472 -38.70 -19.80 -25.88
C PRO A 472 -38.41 -19.35 -27.33
N GLU A 473 -38.82 -18.14 -27.70
CA GLU A 473 -38.56 -17.53 -29.00
C GLU A 473 -37.07 -17.27 -29.25
N VAL A 474 -36.33 -16.88 -28.20
CA VAL A 474 -34.89 -16.68 -28.28
C VAL A 474 -34.18 -18.04 -28.26
N ALA A 475 -34.62 -18.97 -27.43
CA ALA A 475 -34.10 -20.33 -27.39
C ALA A 475 -34.24 -21.04 -28.76
N GLY A 476 -35.30 -20.76 -29.52
CA GLY A 476 -35.49 -21.28 -30.88
C GLY A 476 -34.41 -20.82 -31.89
N ARG A 477 -33.73 -19.70 -31.61
CA ARG A 477 -32.64 -19.16 -32.44
C ARG A 477 -31.25 -19.71 -32.04
N TRP A 478 -31.20 -20.71 -31.15
CA TRP A 478 -29.94 -21.27 -30.62
C TRP A 478 -29.23 -22.15 -31.66
N HIS A 479 -27.91 -21.99 -31.80
CA HIS A 479 -27.12 -22.86 -32.66
C HIS A 479 -26.68 -24.12 -31.91
N SER A 480 -27.35 -25.25 -32.14
CA SER A 480 -27.10 -26.52 -31.42
C SER A 480 -25.69 -27.08 -31.63
N ALA A 481 -25.20 -27.12 -32.88
CA ALA A 481 -23.91 -27.76 -33.19
C ALA A 481 -22.66 -26.98 -32.72
N ARG A 482 -22.71 -25.64 -32.68
CA ARG A 482 -21.53 -24.80 -32.38
C ARG A 482 -21.36 -24.44 -30.91
N ASN A 483 -22.33 -24.76 -30.05
CA ASN A 483 -22.31 -24.38 -28.63
C ASN A 483 -21.78 -25.48 -27.70
N GLY A 484 -21.16 -26.53 -28.24
CA GLY A 484 -20.34 -27.48 -27.46
C GLY A 484 -21.07 -28.12 -26.27
N GLY A 485 -22.35 -28.47 -26.44
CA GLY A 485 -23.17 -29.10 -25.40
C GLY A 485 -23.89 -28.14 -24.44
N LEU A 486 -23.67 -26.82 -24.56
CA LEU A 486 -24.51 -25.83 -23.89
C LEU A 486 -25.87 -25.74 -24.58
N THR A 487 -26.93 -25.87 -23.79
CA THR A 487 -28.32 -25.82 -24.22
C THR A 487 -29.08 -24.68 -23.51
N PRO A 488 -30.15 -24.13 -24.11
CA PRO A 488 -30.91 -23.01 -23.53
C PRO A 488 -31.50 -23.27 -22.13
N ASP A 489 -31.72 -24.52 -21.75
CA ASP A 489 -32.18 -24.95 -20.42
C ASP A 489 -31.10 -24.80 -19.33
N LYS A 490 -29.81 -24.82 -19.72
CA LYS A 490 -28.66 -24.76 -18.79
C LYS A 490 -28.11 -23.35 -18.59
N VAL A 491 -28.76 -22.33 -19.14
CA VAL A 491 -28.30 -20.94 -19.08
C VAL A 491 -29.45 -20.01 -18.71
N GLY A 492 -29.16 -18.96 -17.94
CA GLY A 492 -30.15 -17.93 -17.62
C GLY A 492 -30.16 -16.81 -18.67
N PRO A 493 -31.29 -16.11 -18.88
CA PRO A 493 -31.42 -15.08 -19.91
C PRO A 493 -30.51 -13.86 -19.71
N ARG A 494 -30.04 -13.60 -18.49
CA ARG A 494 -29.10 -12.49 -18.21
C ARG A 494 -27.62 -12.86 -18.37
N SER A 495 -27.32 -14.07 -18.84
CA SER A 495 -25.94 -14.52 -19.01
C SER A 495 -25.18 -13.63 -20.00
N ALA A 496 -23.95 -13.26 -19.65
CA ALA A 496 -23.05 -12.52 -20.52
C ALA A 496 -22.22 -13.45 -21.45
N ALA A 497 -22.44 -14.77 -21.38
CA ALA A 497 -21.72 -15.74 -22.19
C ALA A 497 -21.99 -15.54 -23.69
N PRO A 498 -20.94 -15.43 -24.54
CA PRO A 498 -21.09 -15.34 -25.98
C PRO A 498 -21.28 -16.73 -26.60
N VAL A 499 -22.42 -16.94 -27.24
CA VAL A 499 -22.82 -18.20 -27.88
C VAL A 499 -23.18 -17.96 -29.35
N TRP A 500 -23.29 -19.05 -30.10
CA TRP A 500 -23.70 -19.04 -31.50
C TRP A 500 -25.23 -19.09 -31.62
N TRP A 501 -25.74 -18.30 -32.57
CA TRP A 501 -27.16 -18.16 -32.91
C TRP A 501 -27.36 -18.39 -34.39
N VAL A 502 -28.56 -18.84 -34.76
CA VAL A 502 -29.04 -18.91 -36.14
C VAL A 502 -30.32 -18.09 -36.22
N CYS A 503 -30.39 -17.14 -37.16
CA CYS A 503 -31.63 -16.40 -37.40
C CYS A 503 -32.51 -17.09 -38.45
N ASP A 504 -33.75 -16.63 -38.60
CA ASP A 504 -34.73 -17.19 -39.56
C ASP A 504 -34.26 -17.15 -41.02
N LYS A 505 -33.30 -16.29 -41.35
CA LYS A 505 -32.66 -16.22 -42.68
C LYS A 505 -31.45 -17.15 -42.82
N GLY A 506 -31.19 -18.01 -41.84
CA GLY A 506 -30.09 -18.98 -41.83
C GLY A 506 -28.71 -18.41 -41.46
N HIS A 507 -28.61 -17.14 -41.04
CA HIS A 507 -27.30 -16.57 -40.70
C HIS A 507 -26.81 -17.09 -39.35
N GLU A 508 -25.61 -17.65 -39.34
CA GLU A 508 -24.88 -18.06 -38.13
C GLU A 508 -24.07 -16.90 -37.57
N PHE A 509 -24.31 -16.49 -36.33
CA PHE A 509 -23.59 -15.37 -35.72
C PHE A 509 -23.34 -15.56 -34.22
N ARG A 510 -22.26 -14.97 -33.71
CA ARG A 510 -21.88 -15.02 -32.29
C ARG A 510 -22.37 -13.78 -31.55
N SER A 511 -23.14 -13.96 -30.48
CA SER A 511 -23.66 -12.86 -29.65
C SER A 511 -23.88 -13.30 -28.20
N LYS A 512 -23.96 -12.34 -27.28
CA LYS A 512 -24.20 -12.62 -25.85
C LYS A 512 -25.67 -13.00 -25.61
N ILE A 513 -25.90 -13.96 -24.71
CA ILE A 513 -27.25 -14.42 -24.35
C ILE A 513 -28.16 -13.27 -23.91
N ARG A 514 -27.70 -12.43 -22.98
CA ARG A 514 -28.48 -11.26 -22.52
C ARG A 514 -28.90 -10.32 -23.65
N THR A 515 -28.04 -10.13 -24.64
CA THR A 515 -28.33 -9.23 -25.77
C THR A 515 -29.46 -9.78 -26.62
N GLN A 516 -29.52 -11.10 -26.84
CA GLN A 516 -30.62 -11.70 -27.59
C GLN A 516 -31.90 -11.80 -26.76
N ALA A 517 -31.80 -12.08 -25.46
CA ALA A 517 -32.95 -12.08 -24.53
C ALA A 517 -33.61 -10.69 -24.40
N GLU A 518 -32.85 -9.60 -24.54
CA GLU A 518 -33.33 -8.22 -24.54
C GLU A 518 -33.90 -7.76 -25.90
N GLY A 519 -34.11 -8.67 -26.86
CA GLY A 519 -34.66 -8.35 -28.19
C GLY A 519 -33.60 -8.06 -29.26
N GLY A 520 -32.36 -8.51 -29.07
CA GLY A 520 -31.28 -8.34 -30.03
C GLY A 520 -31.55 -9.00 -31.39
N GLU A 521 -31.32 -8.24 -32.46
CA GLU A 521 -31.44 -8.71 -33.84
C GLU A 521 -30.19 -9.49 -34.31
N CYS A 522 -30.31 -10.14 -35.47
CA CYS A 522 -29.17 -10.77 -36.13
C CYS A 522 -28.17 -9.72 -36.63
N LEU A 523 -26.93 -9.82 -36.16
CA LEU A 523 -25.85 -8.87 -36.49
C LEU A 523 -25.52 -8.83 -37.99
N ILE A 524 -25.72 -9.94 -38.69
CA ILE A 524 -25.51 -10.04 -40.15
C ILE A 524 -26.68 -9.34 -40.89
N CYS A 525 -27.93 -9.60 -40.49
CA CYS A 525 -29.10 -8.92 -41.08
C CYS A 525 -29.05 -7.40 -40.89
N SER A 526 -28.66 -6.94 -39.69
CA SER A 526 -28.57 -5.51 -39.36
C SER A 526 -27.36 -4.80 -39.98
N GLY A 527 -26.42 -5.56 -40.57
CA GLY A 527 -25.18 -5.03 -41.16
C GLY A 527 -24.14 -4.60 -40.13
N GLN A 528 -24.26 -5.06 -38.88
CA GLN A 528 -23.28 -4.86 -37.80
C GLN A 528 -22.13 -5.86 -37.86
N ALA A 529 -22.34 -7.02 -38.49
CA ALA A 529 -21.32 -8.01 -38.82
C ALA A 529 -21.36 -8.31 -40.32
N VAL A 530 -20.20 -8.67 -40.89
CA VAL A 530 -20.07 -9.03 -42.31
C VAL A 530 -19.95 -10.53 -42.45
N ASP A 531 -20.68 -11.07 -43.41
CA ASP A 531 -20.63 -12.45 -43.85
C ASP A 531 -20.71 -12.52 -45.38
N THR A 532 -20.33 -13.66 -45.95
CA THR A 532 -20.46 -13.92 -47.39
C THR A 532 -21.88 -13.68 -47.91
N ALA A 533 -22.91 -13.94 -47.12
CA ALA A 533 -24.31 -13.74 -47.52
C ALA A 533 -24.73 -12.26 -47.58
N ASN A 534 -24.04 -11.34 -46.89
CA ASN A 534 -24.44 -9.94 -46.80
C ASN A 534 -23.42 -8.93 -47.35
N SER A 535 -22.31 -9.40 -47.91
CA SER A 535 -21.25 -8.56 -48.48
C SER A 535 -21.74 -7.69 -49.65
N ILE A 536 -21.05 -6.58 -49.93
CA ILE A 536 -21.30 -5.75 -51.11
C ILE A 536 -21.14 -6.57 -52.39
N ARG A 537 -20.13 -7.46 -52.44
CA ARG A 537 -19.91 -8.33 -53.59
C ARG A 537 -21.13 -9.19 -53.90
N THR A 538 -21.67 -9.86 -52.88
CA THR A 538 -22.80 -10.78 -53.04
C THR A 538 -24.10 -10.03 -53.33
N LEU A 539 -24.39 -8.97 -52.57
CA LEU A 539 -25.70 -8.30 -52.67
C LEU A 539 -25.79 -7.23 -53.76
N ARG A 540 -24.68 -6.63 -54.20
CA ARG A 540 -24.65 -5.55 -55.21
C ARG A 540 -23.43 -5.63 -56.15
N PRO A 541 -23.31 -6.71 -56.94
CA PRO A 541 -22.23 -6.84 -57.92
C PRO A 541 -22.22 -5.70 -58.95
N ASP A 542 -23.39 -5.13 -59.27
CA ASP A 542 -23.55 -4.02 -60.21
C ASP A 542 -22.88 -2.70 -59.74
N ARG A 543 -22.56 -2.58 -58.44
CA ARG A 543 -21.92 -1.39 -57.86
C ARG A 543 -20.43 -1.54 -57.62
N LEU A 544 -19.85 -2.70 -57.93
CA LEU A 544 -18.42 -2.93 -57.76
C LEU A 544 -17.57 -2.03 -58.66
N ALA A 545 -18.06 -1.72 -59.86
CA ALA A 545 -17.41 -0.78 -60.77
C ALA A 545 -17.34 0.65 -60.19
N GLU A 546 -18.26 1.02 -59.30
CA GLU A 546 -18.27 2.31 -58.63
C GLU A 546 -17.43 2.32 -57.34
N PHE A 547 -16.94 1.16 -56.87
CA PHE A 547 -16.15 1.06 -55.64
C PHE A 547 -14.77 1.68 -55.86
N HIS A 548 -14.37 2.62 -55.00
CA HIS A 548 -13.09 3.30 -55.19
C HIS A 548 -11.92 2.34 -54.93
N PRO A 549 -10.91 2.24 -55.83
CA PRO A 549 -9.86 1.22 -55.74
C PRO A 549 -8.92 1.38 -54.54
N THR A 550 -8.61 2.62 -54.12
CA THR A 550 -7.55 2.87 -53.12
C THR A 550 -7.97 3.66 -51.87
N ARG A 551 -9.14 4.30 -51.85
CA ARG A 551 -9.53 5.25 -50.78
C ARG A 551 -10.35 4.62 -49.65
N ASN A 552 -10.61 3.32 -49.72
CA ASN A 552 -11.43 2.61 -48.74
C ASN A 552 -10.61 1.85 -47.67
N GLY A 553 -9.28 2.04 -47.65
CA GLY A 553 -8.38 1.37 -46.73
C GLY A 553 -8.55 -0.15 -46.82
N ASP A 554 -8.72 -0.81 -45.68
CA ASP A 554 -8.90 -2.26 -45.59
C ASP A 554 -10.30 -2.75 -46.02
N CYS A 555 -11.23 -1.85 -46.34
CA CYS A 555 -12.57 -2.23 -46.76
C CYS A 555 -12.56 -2.71 -48.21
N THR A 556 -12.84 -3.99 -48.39
CA THR A 556 -13.04 -4.65 -49.68
C THR A 556 -14.53 -4.95 -49.89
N PRO A 557 -14.97 -5.21 -51.13
CA PRO A 557 -16.34 -5.64 -51.40
C PRO A 557 -16.76 -6.92 -50.66
N ASP A 558 -15.80 -7.78 -50.33
CA ASP A 558 -16.00 -9.06 -49.64
C ASP A 558 -16.17 -8.89 -48.12
N ASN A 559 -15.39 -7.99 -47.52
CA ASN A 559 -15.37 -7.77 -46.08
C ASN A 559 -16.24 -6.59 -45.62
N THR A 560 -17.11 -6.09 -46.49
CA THR A 560 -18.03 -4.98 -46.19
C THR A 560 -19.48 -5.38 -46.42
N ALA A 561 -20.35 -5.25 -45.40
CA ALA A 561 -21.77 -5.51 -45.53
C ALA A 561 -22.49 -4.45 -46.38
N ALA A 562 -23.29 -4.86 -47.37
CA ALA A 562 -24.04 -3.96 -48.25
C ALA A 562 -25.12 -3.16 -47.51
N THR A 563 -25.64 -3.69 -46.41
CA THR A 563 -26.66 -3.04 -45.57
C THR A 563 -26.07 -2.04 -44.57
N SER A 564 -24.74 -1.99 -44.45
CA SER A 564 -24.07 -1.11 -43.49
C SER A 564 -24.38 0.37 -43.71
N ARG A 565 -24.47 1.13 -42.61
CA ARG A 565 -24.60 2.59 -42.62
C ARG A 565 -23.26 3.32 -42.75
N ARG A 566 -22.13 2.61 -42.88
CA ARG A 566 -20.80 3.22 -43.07
C ARG A 566 -20.74 4.01 -44.39
N LYS A 567 -19.88 5.03 -44.44
CA LYS A 567 -19.57 5.76 -45.67
C LYS A 567 -18.30 5.20 -46.30
N LEU A 568 -18.32 5.01 -47.61
CA LEU A 568 -17.16 4.64 -48.41
C LEU A 568 -16.95 5.68 -49.51
N TRP A 569 -15.74 5.68 -50.06
CA TRP A 569 -15.40 6.37 -51.29
C TRP A 569 -15.84 5.56 -52.50
N TRP A 570 -16.45 6.28 -53.45
CA TRP A 570 -16.96 5.76 -54.71
C TRP A 570 -16.41 6.60 -55.86
N ARG A 571 -16.29 6.00 -57.04
CA ARG A 571 -15.84 6.67 -58.26
C ARG A 571 -16.71 6.24 -59.44
N CYS A 572 -17.37 7.19 -60.11
CA CYS A 572 -18.26 6.87 -61.22
C CYS A 572 -17.50 6.77 -62.53
N ALA A 573 -18.18 6.36 -63.61
CA ALA A 573 -17.60 6.29 -64.95
C ALA A 573 -17.04 7.64 -65.46
N GLN A 574 -17.58 8.77 -64.98
CA GLN A 574 -17.08 10.12 -65.29
C GLN A 574 -15.92 10.55 -64.36
N GLN A 575 -15.30 9.60 -63.65
CA GLN A 575 -14.17 9.79 -62.72
C GLN A 575 -14.43 10.71 -61.52
N HIS A 576 -15.68 11.10 -61.27
CA HIS A 576 -15.99 11.86 -60.07
C HIS A 576 -15.94 10.98 -58.82
N GLU A 577 -15.23 11.46 -57.80
CA GLU A 577 -15.08 10.77 -56.52
C GLU A 577 -15.99 11.38 -55.45
N TRP A 578 -16.73 10.55 -54.71
CA TRP A 578 -17.55 11.00 -53.59
C TRP A 578 -17.54 10.03 -52.41
N ASN A 579 -17.74 10.57 -51.22
CA ASN A 579 -17.92 9.81 -49.99
C ASN A 579 -19.41 9.68 -49.67
N GLY A 580 -19.95 8.46 -49.67
CA GLY A 580 -21.38 8.19 -49.55
C GLY A 580 -21.69 6.94 -48.72
N HIS A 581 -22.86 6.92 -48.08
CA HIS A 581 -23.32 5.77 -47.30
C HIS A 581 -23.54 4.54 -48.20
N ILE A 582 -23.01 3.38 -47.80
CA ILE A 582 -23.18 2.12 -48.53
C ILE A 582 -24.66 1.81 -48.73
N SER A 583 -25.48 1.92 -47.68
CA SER A 583 -26.92 1.70 -47.77
C SER A 583 -27.65 2.64 -48.76
N ALA A 584 -27.13 3.83 -49.03
CA ALA A 584 -27.71 4.77 -50.00
C ALA A 584 -27.35 4.39 -51.44
N VAL A 585 -26.10 4.02 -51.68
CA VAL A 585 -25.66 3.46 -52.98
C VAL A 585 -26.36 2.12 -53.23
N ARG A 586 -26.56 1.31 -52.18
CA ARG A 586 -27.40 0.08 -52.20
C ARG A 586 -28.86 0.36 -52.60
N ARG A 587 -29.39 1.56 -52.40
CA ARG A 587 -30.73 1.94 -52.87
C ARG A 587 -30.74 2.62 -54.24
N GLY A 588 -29.60 2.68 -54.92
CA GLY A 588 -29.49 3.25 -56.26
C GLY A 588 -29.08 4.74 -56.29
N THR A 589 -28.54 5.28 -55.19
CA THR A 589 -28.00 6.65 -55.20
C THR A 589 -26.71 6.68 -56.02
N ALA A 590 -26.78 7.30 -57.21
CA ALA A 590 -25.65 7.50 -58.10
C ALA A 590 -24.79 8.72 -57.69
N CYS A 591 -23.68 8.91 -58.40
CA CYS A 591 -22.78 10.06 -58.23
C CYS A 591 -23.54 11.40 -58.05
N PRO A 592 -23.32 12.12 -56.93
CA PRO A 592 -24.05 13.34 -56.62
C PRO A 592 -23.75 14.50 -57.59
N TYR A 593 -22.58 14.48 -58.23
CA TYR A 593 -22.19 15.48 -59.24
C TYR A 593 -22.91 15.23 -60.57
N CYS A 594 -22.91 13.99 -61.07
CA CYS A 594 -23.64 13.60 -62.28
C CYS A 594 -25.15 13.83 -62.15
N ARG A 595 -25.72 13.60 -60.95
CA ARG A 595 -27.14 13.85 -60.65
C ARG A 595 -27.43 15.30 -60.26
N ARG A 596 -26.46 16.21 -60.37
CA ARG A 596 -26.59 17.65 -60.07
C ARG A 596 -27.13 17.96 -58.67
N ARG A 597 -26.87 17.07 -57.70
CA ARG A 597 -27.18 17.26 -56.28
C ARG A 597 -26.06 17.98 -55.53
N LYS A 598 -24.85 17.99 -56.08
CA LYS A 598 -23.68 18.68 -55.52
C LYS A 598 -22.90 19.38 -56.63
N LEU A 599 -22.40 20.58 -56.36
CA LEU A 599 -21.57 21.38 -57.26
C LEU A 599 -20.18 20.76 -57.43
N LEU A 600 -19.71 20.72 -58.67
CA LEU A 600 -18.33 20.47 -59.07
C LEU A 600 -17.96 21.50 -60.15
N SER A 601 -17.09 22.45 -59.78
CA SER A 601 -16.57 23.47 -60.67
C SER A 601 -15.83 22.83 -61.85
N GLY A 602 -16.03 23.35 -63.05
CA GLY A 602 -15.52 22.78 -64.31
C GLY A 602 -16.38 21.66 -64.89
N PHE A 603 -17.51 21.29 -64.27
CA PHE A 603 -18.35 20.19 -64.74
C PHE A 603 -19.85 20.53 -64.76
N ASN A 604 -20.42 20.93 -63.62
CA ASN A 604 -21.86 21.20 -63.49
C ASN A 604 -22.19 22.57 -62.91
N ASP A 605 -21.20 23.45 -62.84
CA ASP A 605 -21.38 24.85 -62.48
C ASP A 605 -21.95 25.68 -63.65
N LEU A 606 -22.48 26.85 -63.31
CA LEU A 606 -23.10 27.76 -64.27
C LEU A 606 -22.11 28.25 -65.33
N ALA A 607 -20.84 28.49 -64.97
CA ALA A 607 -19.85 28.98 -65.92
C ALA A 607 -19.53 27.97 -67.00
N THR A 608 -19.41 26.69 -66.62
CA THR A 608 -19.13 25.59 -67.54
C THR A 608 -20.33 25.23 -68.40
N VAL A 609 -21.53 25.14 -67.81
CA VAL A 609 -22.72 24.64 -68.53
C VAL A 609 -23.42 25.75 -69.33
N HIS A 610 -23.36 27.00 -68.88
CA HIS A 610 -24.03 28.15 -69.49
C HIS A 610 -23.13 29.40 -69.59
N PRO A 611 -22.04 29.34 -70.39
CA PRO A 611 -21.12 30.47 -70.55
C PRO A 611 -21.80 31.73 -71.11
N GLU A 612 -22.91 31.59 -71.82
CA GLU A 612 -23.73 32.70 -72.31
C GLU A 612 -24.35 33.51 -71.16
N LEU A 613 -24.75 32.85 -70.07
CA LEU A 613 -25.33 33.50 -68.90
C LEU A 613 -24.29 34.21 -68.04
N VAL A 614 -23.03 33.75 -68.07
CA VAL A 614 -21.90 34.42 -67.39
C VAL A 614 -21.72 35.85 -67.90
N ARG A 615 -21.96 36.11 -69.19
CA ARG A 615 -21.85 37.44 -69.79
C ARG A 615 -22.87 38.43 -69.25
N GLU A 616 -24.00 37.92 -68.76
CA GLU A 616 -25.06 38.70 -68.13
C GLU A 616 -24.96 38.70 -66.60
N TRP A 617 -23.90 38.12 -66.03
CA TRP A 617 -23.70 38.15 -64.58
C TRP A 617 -23.46 39.58 -64.12
N HIS A 618 -24.17 40.03 -63.10
CA HIS A 618 -23.96 41.37 -62.58
C HIS A 618 -22.58 41.48 -61.90
N PRO A 619 -21.74 42.48 -62.23
CA PRO A 619 -20.34 42.54 -61.78
C PRO A 619 -20.16 42.67 -60.26
N THR A 620 -21.08 43.34 -59.57
CA THR A 620 -20.96 43.64 -58.11
C THR A 620 -22.11 43.13 -57.25
N ASN A 621 -23.36 43.15 -57.74
CA ASN A 621 -24.55 42.86 -56.92
C ASN A 621 -24.72 41.40 -56.46
N ASN A 622 -23.96 40.44 -57.01
CA ASN A 622 -23.93 39.07 -56.50
C ASN A 622 -22.90 38.88 -55.36
N GLY A 623 -22.29 39.96 -54.87
CA GLY A 623 -21.29 39.92 -53.81
C GLY A 623 -20.06 39.15 -54.24
N THR A 624 -19.64 38.19 -53.42
CA THR A 624 -18.46 37.33 -53.68
C THR A 624 -18.77 36.07 -54.48
N LEU A 625 -20.06 35.81 -54.80
CA LEU A 625 -20.44 34.62 -55.56
C LEU A 625 -19.99 34.74 -57.01
N THR A 626 -19.30 33.71 -57.49
CA THR A 626 -18.93 33.58 -58.90
C THR A 626 -19.85 32.61 -59.64
N PRO A 627 -19.98 32.71 -60.97
CA PRO A 627 -20.72 31.73 -61.76
C PRO A 627 -20.21 30.28 -61.58
N SER A 628 -18.90 30.08 -61.36
CA SER A 628 -18.32 28.76 -61.06
C SER A 628 -18.73 28.18 -59.70
N GLN A 629 -19.29 29.01 -58.81
CA GLN A 629 -19.78 28.62 -57.48
C GLN A 629 -21.29 28.34 -57.44
N VAL A 630 -21.97 28.39 -58.58
CA VAL A 630 -23.41 28.15 -58.68
C VAL A 630 -23.68 26.92 -59.52
N LEU A 631 -24.48 25.99 -59.01
CA LEU A 631 -24.96 24.84 -59.80
C LEU A 631 -25.76 25.35 -60.99
N ALA A 632 -25.53 24.78 -62.17
CA ALA A 632 -26.29 25.12 -63.37
C ALA A 632 -27.80 24.84 -63.20
N THR A 633 -28.25 24.00 -62.28
CA THR A 633 -29.68 23.75 -62.03
C THR A 633 -30.21 24.46 -60.79
N SER A 634 -29.51 25.47 -60.30
CA SER A 634 -29.90 26.22 -59.12
C SER A 634 -31.17 27.06 -59.39
N PHE A 635 -31.98 27.21 -58.34
CA PHE A 635 -33.10 28.16 -58.34
C PHE A 635 -32.77 29.43 -57.55
N ALA A 636 -31.49 29.67 -57.24
CA ALA A 636 -31.05 30.88 -56.56
C ALA A 636 -31.46 32.14 -57.33
N ARG A 637 -31.95 33.15 -56.59
CA ARG A 637 -32.23 34.49 -57.11
C ARG A 637 -30.91 35.24 -57.21
N LEU A 638 -30.51 35.58 -58.43
CA LEU A 638 -29.23 36.21 -58.73
C LEU A 638 -29.48 37.50 -59.51
N TRP A 639 -28.54 38.43 -59.40
CA TRP A 639 -28.53 39.68 -60.15
C TRP A 639 -27.91 39.47 -61.53
N TRP A 640 -28.59 40.00 -62.54
CA TRP A 640 -28.18 39.94 -63.93
C TRP A 640 -28.13 41.35 -64.51
N LEU A 641 -27.18 41.59 -65.41
CA LEU A 641 -27.05 42.81 -66.20
C LEU A 641 -27.37 42.47 -67.66
N CYS A 642 -28.50 42.96 -68.16
CA CYS A 642 -28.88 42.75 -69.56
C CYS A 642 -28.00 43.59 -70.49
N THR A 643 -27.84 43.16 -71.74
CA THR A 643 -27.19 43.94 -72.81
C THR A 643 -27.87 45.28 -73.08
N CYS A 644 -29.15 45.45 -72.71
CA CYS A 644 -29.85 46.73 -72.77
C CYS A 644 -29.48 47.71 -71.62
N GLY A 645 -28.55 47.33 -70.74
CA GLY A 645 -28.10 48.12 -69.60
C GLY A 645 -28.95 48.00 -68.33
N LEU A 646 -30.03 47.22 -68.33
CA LEU A 646 -30.88 47.05 -67.15
C LEU A 646 -30.34 45.95 -66.21
N SER A 647 -30.11 46.30 -64.94
CA SER A 647 -29.88 45.35 -63.86
C SER A 647 -31.20 44.83 -63.28
N TYR A 648 -31.33 43.52 -63.10
CA TYR A 648 -32.55 42.89 -62.56
C TYR A 648 -32.24 41.60 -61.79
N VAL A 649 -33.13 41.23 -60.86
CA VAL A 649 -33.01 40.00 -60.07
C VAL A 649 -34.03 38.96 -60.55
N THR A 650 -33.57 37.74 -60.81
CA THR A 650 -34.45 36.60 -61.13
C THR A 650 -33.79 35.29 -60.73
N THR A 651 -34.57 34.21 -60.67
CA THR A 651 -34.04 32.87 -60.42
C THR A 651 -33.22 32.36 -61.60
N GLN A 652 -32.06 31.77 -61.35
CA GLN A 652 -31.16 31.23 -62.38
C GLN A 652 -31.86 30.24 -63.34
N GLY A 653 -32.64 29.29 -62.82
CA GLY A 653 -33.44 28.37 -63.66
C GLY A 653 -34.49 29.03 -64.57
N ARG A 654 -34.98 30.24 -64.26
CA ARG A 654 -35.83 31.02 -65.19
C ARG A 654 -35.01 31.68 -66.28
N ARG A 655 -33.80 32.17 -65.95
CA ARG A 655 -32.90 32.83 -66.92
C ARG A 655 -32.39 31.85 -67.99
N GLN A 656 -32.21 30.57 -67.65
CA GLN A 656 -31.84 29.52 -68.61
C GLN A 656 -32.85 29.30 -69.73
N ARG A 657 -34.11 29.67 -69.54
CA ARG A 657 -35.12 29.55 -70.58
C ARG A 657 -34.86 30.66 -71.61
N VAL A 658 -34.51 30.26 -72.84
CA VAL A 658 -34.16 31.13 -73.98
C VAL A 658 -35.21 32.24 -74.23
N THR A 659 -36.45 32.05 -73.79
CA THR A 659 -37.59 32.95 -73.99
C THR A 659 -37.72 34.10 -72.97
N VAL A 660 -36.92 34.12 -71.90
CA VAL A 660 -37.05 35.13 -70.83
C VAL A 660 -36.09 36.29 -71.07
N ALA A 661 -36.58 37.35 -71.73
CA ALA A 661 -35.89 38.63 -71.84
C ALA A 661 -35.95 39.40 -70.51
N CYS A 662 -35.03 40.36 -70.29
CA CYS A 662 -35.09 41.22 -69.10
C CYS A 662 -36.43 41.99 -69.06
N PRO A 663 -36.88 42.47 -67.88
CA PRO A 663 -38.19 43.12 -67.74
C PRO A 663 -38.44 44.32 -68.66
N SER A 664 -37.38 44.99 -69.12
CA SER A 664 -37.47 46.09 -70.10
C SER A 664 -37.53 45.57 -71.54
N CYS A 665 -36.67 44.62 -71.91
CA CYS A 665 -36.68 44.02 -73.25
C CYS A 665 -37.92 43.16 -73.52
N SER A 666 -38.51 42.56 -72.49
CA SER A 666 -39.76 41.80 -72.63
C SER A 666 -40.96 42.71 -72.91
N ARG A 667 -40.98 43.93 -72.34
CA ARG A 667 -42.02 44.94 -72.59
C ARG A 667 -41.93 45.61 -73.95
N LYS A 668 -40.79 45.53 -74.64
CA LYS A 668 -40.58 46.08 -75.99
C LYS A 668 -40.89 45.08 -77.12
N LYS A 669 -41.20 43.82 -76.79
CA LYS A 669 -41.48 42.73 -77.74
C LYS A 669 -42.96 42.33 -77.83
N GLY A 670 -43.82 42.95 -77.02
CA GLY A 670 -45.28 42.92 -77.16
C GLY A 670 -45.75 44.32 -77.49
#